data_AF-A0A6D2KUV7-F1
#
_entry.id   AF-A0A6D2KUV7-F1
#
_cell.length_a   1.000
_cell.length_b   1.000
_cell.length_c   1.000
_cell.angle_alpha   90.00
_cell.angle_beta   90.00
_cell.angle_gamma   90.00
#
_symmetry.space_group_name_H-M   'P 1'
#
loop_
_entity.id
_entity.type
_entity.pdbx_description
1 polymer ?
#
loop_
_entity_poly.entity_id
_entity_poly.type
_entity_poly.pdbx_seq_one_letter_code
_entity_poly.pdbx_strand_id
1 'polypeptide(L)'
;MERPGALCVIVSLLLWLSLESVNGGYYVKYGTESRVVPGKLNVHLVPHSHDDVGWLKTVDQYYIGSNNTIQNACVRNVLDSVVDSLRRDPNRKFVFAEMAFFTRWWEEQSPETQADVRKLVKSGQLEFVNGGWSMNDEATCHYIDMIEQTSMGHRFIQQQFNTSPRAAWQIDPFGHSSVQAYLLGAELGLDSLHFARIDYQDREKRKNEKSLEFLWRGSNTFGASAQIFTNVFPVHYSPPTGFHYEVSDDYEPLQDDPRSDAYNVKEMVDNFVNASLFYANVSRGKHVMWTMGDDFQYQFAESWFRQMDRLIHYVNKDGRVNALYSTPSLYVDAKNVDNVTWPLKTLDFFPYADRENAYWTGYFTSRPAVKRYVRALSGYYMAARQLEFLVGKKAGGPNTGSLGEALGIAQHHDAVTGTAKQHVTNDYLKRLALGASEAETVVNSALSCLLNKAPNTGCTQPAIAFSQCSLMNISYCPATEETLSGQKSLILVAYNSLAWNRTEIIRIPVNDAGLSVEDSSGNILDTQYIPMDPVTSNLRNNYTKAYLGISSPHVPKYWLVFKATVPPLAWNTFFISKPSGEGSKKQTDSPVKFSPMKNVKEIGQGNLRIVFSPDSGLVERMYNSRTGANIPVRQDYLWYASNAGDDQNSQASGAYIFRPNASLAYPVSPKPKLEIVRGALVDEVHQQFSPWVAQVIRVYKEKEHAELEYTIGPIPIGKKRNIGKEIITRMVTNMTTNKELYTDSNGRDFLKRVRDNRTDWLLQVNEPIAGNYYPLNLGMYIKDKKAELSVLVDRASGGASIKDGEMELMLHRRTCMDDGRGVEESLEETVCVDDDICSGLTVRGTYYVSINKLGEGGRWRRETAQQIYSPLLMAFTHETKDKWKASTSVQGYAMDPLYAFPPNIALLTLHQLDQGDVLLRLAHVYEAEEDGDYSKLAKVELKKLFSGKIIKEVKEMSLAATQEKDKMKEKMKWKVETDPQQASSPPLRGGPLDKSALVVELAPMEIRTFLLQFSQKPRTIRRRRKLILC
;
A
#
# COMPACT_ATOMS: atom_id res chain seq x y z
N MET A 1 17.82 -74.80 74.64
CA MET A 1 18.96 -73.88 74.52
C MET A 1 18.88 -73.28 73.13
N GLU A 2 18.11 -72.20 72.99
CA GLU A 2 18.55 -70.80 73.14
C GLU A 2 19.09 -70.22 71.81
N ARG A 3 18.41 -69.15 71.37
CA ARG A 3 18.77 -68.18 70.31
C ARG A 3 20.09 -67.45 70.68
N PRO A 4 20.78 -66.67 69.79
CA PRO A 4 20.25 -66.01 68.58
C PRO A 4 21.20 -65.95 67.37
N GLY A 5 20.68 -66.33 66.20
CA GLY A 5 21.12 -65.84 64.90
C GLY A 5 19.94 -65.15 64.22
N ALA A 6 19.84 -63.82 64.32
CA ALA A 6 18.84 -63.04 63.57
C ALA A 6 19.06 -61.50 63.55
N LEU A 7 20.05 -60.93 64.24
CA LEU A 7 20.16 -59.46 64.35
C LEU A 7 21.20 -58.80 63.42
N CYS A 8 22.22 -59.52 62.92
CA CYS A 8 23.25 -58.89 62.08
C CYS A 8 22.91 -58.82 60.58
N VAL A 9 22.10 -59.75 60.04
CA VAL A 9 21.80 -59.76 58.59
C VAL A 9 20.69 -58.77 58.23
N ILE A 10 19.78 -58.46 59.16
CA ILE A 10 18.70 -57.50 58.93
C ILE A 10 19.22 -56.05 58.98
N VAL A 11 20.26 -55.75 59.78
CA VAL A 11 20.84 -54.40 59.85
C VAL A 11 21.67 -54.08 58.61
N SER A 12 22.39 -55.04 58.02
CA SER A 12 23.13 -54.82 56.77
C SER A 12 22.23 -54.72 55.53
N LEU A 13 21.10 -55.46 55.49
CA LEU A 13 20.11 -55.32 54.42
C LEU A 13 19.26 -54.04 54.55
N LEU A 14 18.97 -53.57 55.77
CA LEU A 14 18.30 -52.28 55.99
C LEU A 14 19.22 -51.07 55.72
N LEU A 15 20.55 -51.21 55.90
CA LEU A 15 21.52 -50.19 55.50
C LEU A 15 21.76 -50.15 53.98
N TRP A 16 21.60 -51.26 53.27
CA TRP A 16 21.61 -51.27 51.80
C TRP A 16 20.29 -50.81 51.17
N LEU A 17 19.15 -51.05 51.84
CA LEU A 17 17.83 -50.55 51.41
C LEU A 17 17.55 -49.10 51.80
N SER A 18 18.41 -48.45 52.60
CA SER A 18 18.33 -47.01 52.94
C SER A 18 19.41 -46.16 52.26
N LEU A 19 20.17 -46.73 51.32
CA LEU A 19 21.19 -46.03 50.54
C LEU A 19 20.87 -45.91 49.03
N GLU A 20 19.64 -46.27 48.60
CA GLU A 20 19.14 -46.01 47.24
C GLU A 20 18.13 -44.84 47.14
N SER A 21 18.11 -43.92 48.11
CA SER A 21 17.18 -42.78 48.07
C SER A 21 17.87 -41.41 48.16
N VAL A 22 19.04 -41.24 47.57
CA VAL A 22 19.60 -39.91 47.31
C VAL A 22 20.27 -39.88 45.94
N ASN A 23 19.84 -38.92 45.10
CA ASN A 23 20.33 -38.54 43.77
C ASN A 23 19.73 -39.21 42.52
N GLY A 24 18.42 -39.41 42.51
CA GLY A 24 17.64 -39.33 41.26
C GLY A 24 17.28 -37.88 40.98
N GLY A 25 17.91 -37.23 39.98
CA GLY A 25 17.39 -35.97 39.45
C GLY A 25 15.99 -36.21 38.89
N TYR A 26 14.96 -35.65 39.54
CA TYR A 26 13.57 -35.89 39.16
C TYR A 26 13.27 -35.25 37.80
N TYR A 27 13.00 -36.08 36.79
CA TYR A 27 12.37 -35.63 35.54
C TYR A 27 10.92 -35.22 35.83
N VAL A 28 10.61 -33.93 35.69
CA VAL A 28 9.24 -33.42 35.81
C VAL A 28 8.63 -33.35 34.42
N LYS A 29 7.55 -34.10 34.19
CA LYS A 29 6.73 -33.99 32.99
C LYS A 29 5.67 -32.89 33.21
N TYR A 30 5.80 -31.76 32.51
CA TYR A 30 4.82 -30.68 32.57
C TYR A 30 3.54 -31.04 31.80
N GLY A 31 2.39 -30.58 32.33
CA GLY A 31 1.07 -30.82 31.77
C GLY A 31 0.68 -29.76 30.75
N THR A 32 1.31 -29.78 29.58
CA THR A 32 1.15 -28.78 28.51
C THR A 32 -0.05 -29.07 27.61
N GLU A 33 -0.69 -30.23 27.77
CA GLU A 33 -1.84 -30.69 26.97
C GLU A 33 -3.18 -30.01 27.30
N SER A 34 -3.16 -28.97 28.14
CA SER A 34 -4.39 -28.27 28.55
C SER A 34 -5.18 -27.75 27.35
N ARG A 35 -6.50 -27.75 27.50
CA ARG A 35 -7.49 -27.27 26.53
C ARG A 35 -8.49 -26.38 27.25
N VAL A 36 -9.42 -25.78 26.50
CA VAL A 36 -10.49 -24.98 27.10
C VAL A 36 -11.27 -25.78 28.14
N VAL A 37 -11.43 -25.21 29.33
CA VAL A 37 -12.24 -25.76 30.43
C VAL A 37 -13.52 -24.94 30.57
N PRO A 38 -14.70 -25.52 30.31
CA PRO A 38 -15.97 -24.84 30.49
C PRO A 38 -16.14 -24.32 31.92
N GLY A 39 -16.69 -23.11 32.05
CA GLY A 39 -16.97 -22.52 33.36
C GLY A 39 -15.83 -21.70 33.96
N LYS A 40 -14.56 -21.98 33.60
CA LYS A 40 -13.38 -21.22 34.05
C LYS A 40 -13.04 -20.05 33.11
N LEU A 41 -12.21 -19.12 33.59
CA LEU A 41 -11.49 -18.19 32.72
C LEU A 41 -10.38 -18.96 31.99
N ASN A 42 -10.40 -18.91 30.67
CA ASN A 42 -9.42 -19.54 29.79
C ASN A 42 -8.48 -18.48 29.22
N VAL A 43 -7.19 -18.62 29.52
CA VAL A 43 -6.10 -17.72 29.12
C VAL A 43 -5.37 -18.37 27.96
N HIS A 44 -5.59 -17.82 26.78
CA HIS A 44 -4.99 -18.26 25.52
C HIS A 44 -3.62 -17.61 25.39
N LEU A 45 -2.56 -18.37 25.66
CA LEU A 45 -1.19 -17.93 25.43
C LEU A 45 -0.87 -18.10 23.95
N VAL A 46 -0.60 -17.00 23.25
CA VAL A 46 -0.30 -16.99 21.81
C VAL A 46 1.15 -16.54 21.60
N PRO A 47 2.09 -17.48 21.46
CA PRO A 47 3.49 -17.19 21.13
C PRO A 47 3.61 -16.58 19.74
N HIS A 48 4.31 -15.44 19.64
CA HIS A 48 4.53 -14.73 18.39
C HIS A 48 5.87 -13.98 18.41
N SER A 49 6.36 -13.59 17.24
CA SER A 49 7.44 -12.60 17.08
C SER A 49 6.97 -11.54 16.09
N HIS A 50 7.16 -10.27 16.43
CA HIS A 50 6.91 -9.19 15.48
C HIS A 50 8.19 -8.88 14.71
N ASP A 51 8.22 -9.25 13.42
CA ASP A 51 9.43 -9.18 12.61
C ASP A 51 9.30 -8.11 11.51
N ASP A 52 9.75 -6.88 11.78
CA ASP A 52 9.67 -5.79 10.83
C ASP A 52 10.43 -6.08 9.55
N VAL A 53 9.76 -5.90 8.41
CA VAL A 53 10.36 -6.08 7.07
C VAL A 53 11.14 -4.82 6.69
N GLY A 54 12.03 -4.40 7.60
CA GLY A 54 12.89 -3.23 7.57
C GLY A 54 12.35 -2.05 8.38
N TRP A 55 13.16 -1.53 9.31
CA TRP A 55 12.77 -0.39 10.16
C TRP A 55 14.02 0.35 10.67
N LEU A 56 14.70 -0.20 11.68
CA LEU A 56 16.01 0.28 12.13
C LEU A 56 17.14 -0.36 11.35
N LYS A 57 16.97 -1.62 10.96
CA LYS A 57 17.86 -2.36 10.06
C LYS A 57 17.17 -2.68 8.73
N THR A 58 17.94 -3.03 7.71
CA THR A 58 17.37 -3.48 6.43
C THR A 58 16.76 -4.87 6.58
N VAL A 59 15.91 -5.26 5.62
CA VAL A 59 15.30 -6.60 5.58
C VAL A 59 16.36 -7.68 5.73
N ASP A 60 17.42 -7.65 4.91
CA ASP A 60 18.42 -8.70 4.96
C ASP A 60 19.29 -8.64 6.23
N GLN A 61 19.50 -7.44 6.81
CA GLN A 61 20.23 -7.30 8.07
C GLN A 61 19.45 -7.90 9.25
N TYR A 62 18.14 -7.68 9.32
CA TYR A 62 17.25 -8.34 10.29
C TYR A 62 17.19 -9.85 10.05
N TYR A 63 17.14 -10.28 8.79
CA TYR A 63 17.10 -11.70 8.47
C TYR A 63 18.34 -12.45 9.00
N ILE A 64 19.54 -11.96 8.67
CA ILE A 64 20.80 -12.65 9.01
C ILE A 64 21.35 -12.32 10.40
N GLY A 65 20.76 -11.36 11.13
CA GLY A 65 21.25 -10.95 12.44
C GLY A 65 22.52 -10.10 12.42
N SER A 66 22.73 -9.30 11.37
CA SER A 66 23.88 -8.39 11.28
C SER A 66 23.56 -7.01 11.85
N ASN A 67 24.60 -6.20 12.12
CA ASN A 67 24.49 -4.85 12.68
C ASN A 67 23.67 -4.77 14.00
N ASN A 68 23.85 -5.75 14.89
CA ASN A 68 23.12 -5.80 16.17
C ASN A 68 23.45 -4.65 17.14
N THR A 69 24.43 -3.80 16.83
CA THR A 69 24.64 -2.53 17.54
C THR A 69 23.52 -1.51 17.29
N ILE A 70 22.73 -1.67 16.22
CA ILE A 70 21.53 -0.85 15.95
C ILE A 70 20.34 -1.40 16.73
N GLN A 71 20.07 -2.69 16.58
CA GLN A 71 19.02 -3.42 17.30
C GLN A 71 19.37 -4.91 17.28
N ASN A 72 19.34 -5.57 18.44
CA ASN A 72 19.61 -7.00 18.56
C ASN A 72 18.44 -7.82 18.02
N ALA A 73 18.52 -8.26 16.77
CA ALA A 73 17.42 -8.91 16.06
C ALA A 73 17.92 -9.81 14.94
N CYS A 74 17.48 -11.07 14.91
CA CYS A 74 17.85 -12.07 13.91
C CYS A 74 16.67 -13.02 13.61
N VAL A 75 15.93 -12.77 12.52
CA VAL A 75 14.74 -13.56 12.16
C VAL A 75 15.09 -15.00 11.80
N ARG A 76 16.28 -15.25 11.23
CA ARG A 76 16.76 -16.63 11.00
C ARG A 76 16.83 -17.42 12.31
N ASN A 77 17.38 -16.84 13.38
CA ASN A 77 17.44 -17.49 14.69
C ASN A 77 16.06 -17.71 15.31
N VAL A 78 15.13 -16.78 15.09
CA VAL A 78 13.72 -16.93 15.51
C VAL A 78 13.14 -18.19 14.89
N LEU A 79 13.17 -18.29 13.56
CA LEU A 79 12.59 -19.43 12.84
C LEU A 79 13.29 -20.76 13.16
N ASP A 80 14.62 -20.77 13.19
CA ASP A 80 15.41 -21.96 13.53
C ASP A 80 15.04 -22.49 14.92
N SER A 81 15.06 -21.61 15.93
CA SER A 81 14.85 -22.02 17.32
C SER A 81 13.38 -22.33 17.64
N VAL A 82 12.43 -21.65 16.99
CA VAL A 82 11.00 -21.97 17.09
C VAL A 82 10.72 -23.37 16.55
N VAL A 83 11.24 -23.72 15.36
CA VAL A 83 11.04 -25.05 14.78
C VAL A 83 11.57 -26.13 15.71
N ASP A 84 12.78 -25.95 16.27
CA ASP A 84 13.35 -26.89 17.24
C ASP A 84 12.52 -27.00 18.52
N SER A 85 12.03 -25.87 19.05
CA SER A 85 11.26 -25.84 20.29
C SER A 85 9.86 -26.45 20.12
N LEU A 86 9.22 -26.27 18.96
CA LEU A 86 7.95 -26.91 18.63
C LEU A 86 8.09 -28.43 18.46
N ARG A 87 9.23 -28.93 17.94
CA ARG A 87 9.48 -30.38 17.81
C ARG A 87 9.60 -31.10 19.15
N ARG A 88 9.99 -30.40 20.22
CA ARG A 88 10.17 -30.98 21.57
C ARG A 88 8.86 -31.31 22.28
N ASP A 89 7.77 -30.59 21.99
CA ASP A 89 6.46 -30.83 22.59
C ASP A 89 5.33 -30.56 21.59
N PRO A 90 4.49 -31.57 21.25
CA PRO A 90 3.40 -31.42 20.30
C PRO A 90 2.29 -30.45 20.73
N ASN A 91 2.26 -30.01 21.99
CA ASN A 91 1.28 -29.05 22.49
C ASN A 91 1.69 -27.60 22.31
N ARG A 92 2.99 -27.32 22.17
CA ARG A 92 3.50 -25.96 21.95
C ARG A 92 2.97 -25.40 20.63
N LYS A 93 2.69 -24.10 20.61
CA LYS A 93 2.17 -23.38 19.45
C LYS A 93 2.97 -22.12 19.18
N PHE A 94 3.00 -21.67 17.94
CA PHE A 94 3.59 -20.42 17.52
C PHE A 94 2.84 -19.87 16.30
N VAL A 95 2.73 -18.54 16.21
CA VAL A 95 2.19 -17.87 15.03
C VAL A 95 3.21 -16.99 14.35
N PHE A 96 3.23 -16.99 13.01
CA PHE A 96 4.18 -16.22 12.20
C PHE A 96 3.45 -15.48 11.06
N ALA A 97 3.84 -14.24 10.75
CA ALA A 97 3.09 -13.37 9.86
C ALA A 97 3.78 -13.00 8.53
N GLU A 98 5.05 -12.62 8.54
CA GLU A 98 5.71 -11.92 7.43
C GLU A 98 6.37 -12.87 6.42
N MET A 99 5.66 -13.16 5.31
CA MET A 99 6.14 -14.15 4.34
C MET A 99 7.41 -13.73 3.59
N ALA A 100 7.79 -12.45 3.61
CA ALA A 100 9.09 -12.00 3.11
C ALA A 100 10.26 -12.68 3.83
N PHE A 101 10.17 -12.84 5.16
CA PHE A 101 11.20 -13.52 5.94
C PHE A 101 11.05 -15.03 5.86
N PHE A 102 9.83 -15.55 6.02
CA PHE A 102 9.61 -16.99 6.00
C PHE A 102 10.06 -17.63 4.69
N THR A 103 9.79 -16.97 3.54
CA THR A 103 10.22 -17.48 2.23
C THR A 103 11.74 -17.48 2.09
N ARG A 104 12.43 -16.42 2.51
CA ARG A 104 13.91 -16.35 2.55
C ARG A 104 14.49 -17.50 3.38
N TRP A 105 13.91 -17.72 4.55
CA TRP A 105 14.30 -18.83 5.43
C TRP A 105 14.06 -20.19 4.80
N TRP A 106 12.86 -20.40 4.25
CA TRP A 106 12.42 -21.65 3.66
C TRP A 106 13.34 -22.15 2.53
N GLU A 107 13.82 -21.23 1.70
CA GLU A 107 14.72 -21.52 0.58
C GLU A 107 16.12 -21.98 1.02
N GLU A 108 16.55 -21.63 2.24
CA GLU A 108 17.82 -22.07 2.83
C GLU A 108 17.71 -23.44 3.52
N GLN A 109 16.50 -23.94 3.77
CA GLN A 109 16.29 -25.14 4.58
C GLN A 109 16.52 -26.46 3.83
N SER A 110 17.02 -27.45 4.57
CA SER A 110 17.14 -28.82 4.05
C SER A 110 15.76 -29.45 3.83
N PRO A 111 15.65 -30.46 2.93
CA PRO A 111 14.40 -31.21 2.74
C PRO A 111 13.82 -31.79 4.03
N GLU A 112 14.67 -32.19 4.98
CA GLU A 112 14.29 -32.71 6.30
C GLU A 112 13.61 -31.63 7.14
N THR A 113 14.25 -30.45 7.29
CA THR A 113 13.66 -29.32 8.02
C THR A 113 12.35 -28.86 7.37
N GLN A 114 12.31 -28.78 6.03
CA GLN A 114 11.07 -28.48 5.32
C GLN A 114 9.97 -29.51 5.59
N ALA A 115 10.30 -30.80 5.68
CA ALA A 115 9.33 -31.84 6.02
C ALA A 115 8.83 -31.70 7.47
N ASP A 116 9.71 -31.39 8.41
CA ASP A 116 9.37 -31.12 9.81
C ASP A 116 8.42 -29.93 9.93
N VAL A 117 8.71 -28.82 9.24
CA VAL A 117 7.82 -27.64 9.23
C VAL A 117 6.46 -27.96 8.60
N ARG A 118 6.41 -28.71 7.49
CA ARG A 118 5.11 -29.15 6.93
C ARG A 118 4.31 -29.96 7.94
N LYS A 119 4.96 -30.79 8.77
CA LYS A 119 4.31 -31.53 9.86
C LYS A 119 3.82 -30.59 10.97
N LEU A 120 4.63 -29.62 11.39
CA LEU A 120 4.26 -28.63 12.40
C LEU A 120 3.05 -27.81 11.96
N VAL A 121 3.03 -27.32 10.71
CA VAL A 121 1.89 -26.59 10.14
C VAL A 121 0.66 -27.48 10.05
N LYS A 122 0.80 -28.70 9.52
CA LYS A 122 -0.32 -29.65 9.41
C LYS A 122 -0.92 -30.02 10.77
N SER A 123 -0.11 -30.08 11.82
CA SER A 123 -0.56 -30.37 13.19
C SER A 123 -1.16 -29.14 13.91
N GLY A 124 -1.05 -27.95 13.34
CA GLY A 124 -1.48 -26.69 13.96
C GLY A 124 -0.60 -26.25 15.13
N GLN A 125 0.67 -26.69 15.17
CA GLN A 125 1.68 -26.17 16.08
C GLN A 125 2.27 -24.85 15.54
N LEU A 126 2.47 -24.75 14.23
CA LEU A 126 2.81 -23.49 13.57
C LEU A 126 1.60 -23.02 12.75
N GLU A 127 1.09 -21.83 13.04
CA GLU A 127 0.00 -21.20 12.28
C GLU A 127 0.49 -19.92 11.59
N PHE A 128 0.18 -19.78 10.31
CA PHE A 128 0.36 -18.52 9.61
C PHE A 128 -0.82 -17.60 9.87
N VAL A 129 -0.55 -16.44 10.45
CA VAL A 129 -1.52 -15.35 10.70
C VAL A 129 -1.17 -14.19 9.79
N ASN A 130 -2.14 -13.39 9.35
CA ASN A 130 -1.97 -12.45 8.22
C ASN A 130 -1.57 -13.17 6.92
N GLY A 131 -0.30 -13.59 6.80
CA GLY A 131 0.25 -14.38 5.72
C GLY A 131 0.58 -13.59 4.45
N GLY A 132 0.50 -12.25 4.50
CA GLY A 132 1.03 -11.39 3.47
C GLY A 132 2.56 -11.42 3.42
N TRP A 133 3.12 -10.84 2.36
CA TRP A 133 4.56 -10.63 2.25
C TRP A 133 5.11 -9.78 3.41
N SER A 134 4.34 -8.76 3.82
CA SER A 134 4.59 -7.95 5.01
C SER A 134 3.29 -7.69 5.76
N MET A 135 3.40 -7.30 7.03
CA MET A 135 2.32 -6.59 7.72
C MET A 135 2.28 -5.17 7.17
N ASN A 136 1.37 -4.92 6.22
CA ASN A 136 1.30 -3.66 5.50
C ASN A 136 0.76 -2.51 6.37
N ASP A 137 1.15 -1.28 6.07
CA ASP A 137 0.45 -0.09 6.56
C ASP A 137 -1.00 -0.06 6.07
N GLU A 138 -1.86 0.62 6.83
CA GLU A 138 -3.27 0.80 6.51
C GLU A 138 -3.62 2.25 6.13
N ALA A 139 -2.71 3.21 6.30
CA ALA A 139 -2.94 4.61 5.93
C ALA A 139 -2.43 4.97 4.53
N THR A 140 -1.20 4.60 4.19
CA THR A 140 -0.43 5.07 3.03
C THR A 140 -0.25 4.00 1.94
N CYS A 141 -0.88 2.83 2.13
CA CYS A 141 -0.99 1.79 1.11
C CYS A 141 -2.23 1.99 0.23
N HIS A 142 -2.08 1.68 -1.07
CA HIS A 142 -3.21 1.56 -1.98
C HIS A 142 -3.72 0.12 -1.99
N TYR A 143 -5.05 -0.06 -2.10
CA TYR A 143 -5.69 -1.37 -1.98
C TYR A 143 -5.19 -2.42 -3.00
N ILE A 144 -4.75 -1.98 -4.19
CA ILE A 144 -4.14 -2.87 -5.18
C ILE A 144 -2.87 -3.50 -4.61
N ASP A 145 -1.97 -2.71 -4.04
CA ASP A 145 -0.71 -3.20 -3.48
C ASP A 145 -0.93 -4.07 -2.24
N MET A 146 -1.91 -3.72 -1.40
CA MET A 146 -2.34 -4.55 -0.27
C MET A 146 -2.80 -5.95 -0.75
N ILE A 147 -3.61 -6.00 -1.81
CA ILE A 147 -4.04 -7.27 -2.41
C ILE A 147 -2.86 -8.04 -2.99
N GLU A 148 -1.98 -7.39 -3.75
CA GLU A 148 -0.88 -8.06 -4.43
C GLU A 148 0.13 -8.67 -3.46
N GLN A 149 0.56 -7.92 -2.43
CA GLN A 149 1.48 -8.42 -1.41
C GLN A 149 0.86 -9.58 -0.61
N THR A 150 -0.43 -9.47 -0.27
CA THR A 150 -1.16 -10.52 0.43
C THR A 150 -1.29 -11.77 -0.41
N SER A 151 -1.65 -11.62 -1.69
CA SER A 151 -1.81 -12.74 -2.62
C SER A 151 -0.51 -13.48 -2.86
N MET A 152 0.63 -12.78 -2.86
CA MET A 152 1.94 -13.39 -3.01
C MET A 152 2.26 -14.32 -1.84
N GLY A 153 2.14 -13.83 -0.61
CA GLY A 153 2.36 -14.65 0.59
C GLY A 153 1.34 -15.79 0.73
N HIS A 154 0.05 -15.53 0.51
CA HIS A 154 -1.01 -16.55 0.58
C HIS A 154 -0.81 -17.67 -0.44
N ARG A 155 -0.40 -17.35 -1.68
CA ARG A 155 -0.12 -18.38 -2.69
C ARG A 155 1.07 -19.24 -2.29
N PHE A 156 2.13 -18.65 -1.73
CA PHE A 156 3.26 -19.42 -1.21
C PHE A 156 2.81 -20.40 -0.11
N ILE A 157 2.03 -19.91 0.87
CA ILE A 157 1.48 -20.75 1.95
C ILE A 157 0.63 -21.89 1.38
N GLN A 158 -0.27 -21.58 0.44
CA GLN A 158 -1.13 -22.58 -0.19
C GLN A 158 -0.31 -23.64 -0.96
N GLN A 159 0.74 -23.23 -1.68
CA GLN A 159 1.58 -24.13 -2.47
C GLN A 159 2.44 -25.05 -1.61
N GLN A 160 3.04 -24.54 -0.52
CA GLN A 160 3.95 -25.30 0.32
C GLN A 160 3.25 -26.14 1.40
N PHE A 161 2.12 -25.64 1.91
CA PHE A 161 1.49 -26.18 3.11
C PHE A 161 0.01 -26.56 2.93
N ASN A 162 -0.60 -26.22 1.78
CA ASN A 162 -2.01 -26.49 1.49
C ASN A 162 -2.96 -26.00 2.61
N THR A 163 -2.66 -24.80 3.13
CA THR A 163 -3.46 -24.13 4.17
C THR A 163 -3.70 -22.67 3.78
N SER A 164 -4.68 -22.03 4.44
CA SER A 164 -4.98 -20.62 4.28
C SER A 164 -5.06 -19.96 5.66
N PRO A 165 -4.45 -18.77 5.86
CA PRO A 165 -4.59 -18.01 7.09
C PRO A 165 -6.07 -17.76 7.43
N ARG A 166 -6.39 -17.74 8.72
CA ARG A 166 -7.76 -17.47 9.23
C ARG A 166 -7.88 -16.18 10.04
N ALA A 167 -6.77 -15.65 10.54
CA ALA A 167 -6.74 -14.44 11.36
C ALA A 167 -5.83 -13.40 10.73
N ALA A 168 -6.32 -12.18 10.52
CA ALA A 168 -5.48 -11.03 10.22
C ALA A 168 -4.76 -10.58 11.49
N TRP A 169 -3.46 -10.35 11.35
CA TRP A 169 -2.56 -9.90 12.40
C TRP A 169 -1.97 -8.56 11.99
N GLN A 170 -2.54 -7.48 12.51
CA GLN A 170 -2.18 -6.09 12.19
C GLN A 170 -1.78 -5.39 13.49
N ILE A 171 -0.85 -5.98 14.22
CA ILE A 171 -0.54 -5.54 15.59
C ILE A 171 0.11 -4.16 15.64
N ASP A 172 0.82 -3.78 14.58
CA ASP A 172 1.67 -2.58 14.58
C ASP A 172 1.34 -1.43 13.60
N PRO A 173 0.48 -1.56 12.57
CA PRO A 173 0.05 -0.39 11.80
C PRO A 173 -0.55 0.72 12.67
N PHE A 174 -0.24 1.97 12.33
CA PHE A 174 -0.47 3.15 13.18
C PHE A 174 -1.90 3.71 13.05
N GLY A 175 -2.89 2.90 13.38
CA GLY A 175 -4.31 3.10 13.08
C GLY A 175 -4.77 2.18 11.95
N HIS A 176 -6.08 1.95 11.84
CA HIS A 176 -6.63 0.87 11.02
C HIS A 176 -7.75 1.32 10.09
N SER A 177 -7.75 0.84 8.85
CA SER A 177 -8.62 1.31 7.78
C SER A 177 -9.90 0.48 7.63
N SER A 178 -10.96 1.10 7.11
CA SER A 178 -12.19 0.39 6.74
C SER A 178 -11.91 -0.73 5.73
N VAL A 179 -11.03 -0.48 4.76
CA VAL A 179 -10.65 -1.43 3.71
C VAL A 179 -9.93 -2.65 4.29
N GLN A 180 -9.11 -2.48 5.34
CA GLN A 180 -8.50 -3.64 6.00
C GLN A 180 -9.58 -4.58 6.57
N ALA A 181 -10.60 -4.03 7.21
CA ALA A 181 -11.66 -4.85 7.83
C ALA A 181 -12.47 -5.64 6.80
N TYR A 182 -13.03 -4.96 5.79
CA TYR A 182 -13.97 -5.61 4.88
C TYR A 182 -13.28 -6.32 3.71
N LEU A 183 -12.18 -5.76 3.17
CA LEU A 183 -11.54 -6.26 1.95
C LEU A 183 -10.37 -7.20 2.28
N LEU A 184 -9.38 -6.71 3.03
CA LEU A 184 -8.21 -7.48 3.48
C LEU A 184 -8.47 -8.25 4.79
N GLY A 185 -9.74 -8.43 5.13
CA GLY A 185 -10.23 -9.23 6.23
C GLY A 185 -11.31 -10.16 5.71
N ALA A 186 -12.55 -9.69 5.71
CA ALA A 186 -13.72 -10.51 5.39
C ALA A 186 -13.71 -11.09 3.96
N GLU A 187 -13.35 -10.32 2.93
CA GLU A 187 -13.33 -10.81 1.54
C GLU A 187 -12.09 -11.66 1.18
N LEU A 188 -11.02 -11.60 1.98
CA LEU A 188 -9.95 -12.61 1.92
C LEU A 188 -10.42 -13.97 2.43
N GLY A 189 -11.48 -14.01 3.25
CA GLY A 189 -11.94 -15.22 3.94
C GLY A 189 -11.37 -15.39 5.34
N LEU A 190 -10.90 -14.30 5.95
CA LEU A 190 -10.43 -14.31 7.34
C LEU A 190 -11.63 -14.22 8.29
N ASP A 191 -11.55 -14.95 9.40
CA ASP A 191 -12.56 -15.00 10.45
C ASP A 191 -12.42 -13.82 11.42
N SER A 192 -11.19 -13.33 11.61
CA SER A 192 -10.88 -12.30 12.59
C SER A 192 -9.76 -11.34 12.18
N LEU A 193 -9.71 -10.20 12.87
CA LEU A 193 -8.68 -9.17 12.77
C LEU A 193 -8.23 -8.77 14.18
N HIS A 194 -6.92 -8.76 14.42
CA HIS A 194 -6.33 -8.44 15.72
C HIS A 194 -5.31 -7.32 15.59
N PHE A 195 -5.39 -6.31 16.46
CA PHE A 195 -4.46 -5.19 16.44
C PHE A 195 -4.28 -4.49 17.80
N ALA A 196 -3.16 -3.78 17.97
CA ALA A 196 -2.88 -3.07 19.21
C ALA A 196 -3.22 -1.57 19.15
N ARG A 197 -2.98 -0.87 18.03
CA ARG A 197 -2.90 0.59 17.98
C ARG A 197 -4.24 1.28 17.64
N ILE A 198 -4.93 1.75 18.67
CA ILE A 198 -6.08 2.67 18.57
C ILE A 198 -5.84 3.91 19.43
N ASP A 199 -6.58 4.99 19.15
CA ASP A 199 -6.58 6.22 19.93
C ASP A 199 -6.71 5.93 21.45
N TYR A 200 -5.90 6.60 22.25
CA TYR A 200 -5.84 6.38 23.70
C TYR A 200 -7.17 6.69 24.41
N GLN A 201 -7.93 7.70 23.97
CA GLN A 201 -9.25 8.02 24.53
C GLN A 201 -10.28 6.94 24.15
N ASP A 202 -10.24 6.46 22.89
CA ASP A 202 -11.07 5.33 22.44
C ASP A 202 -10.77 4.07 23.25
N ARG A 203 -9.50 3.77 23.48
CA ARG A 203 -9.08 2.61 24.27
C ARG A 203 -9.63 2.64 25.70
N GLU A 204 -9.50 3.77 26.38
CA GLU A 204 -10.00 3.89 27.76
C GLU A 204 -11.53 3.73 27.83
N LYS A 205 -12.25 4.31 26.86
CA LYS A 205 -13.70 4.07 26.74
C LYS A 205 -14.00 2.58 26.51
N ARG A 206 -13.32 1.93 25.57
CA ARG A 206 -13.54 0.53 25.21
C ARG A 206 -13.21 -0.45 26.34
N LYS A 207 -12.20 -0.16 27.16
CA LYS A 207 -11.92 -0.94 28.37
C LYS A 207 -13.09 -0.87 29.35
N ASN A 208 -13.60 0.34 29.61
CA ASN A 208 -14.71 0.57 30.55
C ASN A 208 -16.01 -0.09 30.08
N GLU A 209 -16.28 -0.09 28.78
CA GLU A 209 -17.50 -0.65 28.18
C GLU A 209 -17.36 -2.12 27.76
N LYS A 210 -16.17 -2.72 27.94
CA LYS A 210 -15.81 -4.06 27.43
C LYS A 210 -16.12 -4.18 25.93
N SER A 211 -15.72 -3.18 25.15
CA SER A 211 -15.96 -3.06 23.71
C SER A 211 -14.65 -3.00 22.90
N LEU A 212 -13.57 -3.57 23.45
CA LEU A 212 -12.32 -3.86 22.73
C LEU A 212 -12.50 -4.98 21.69
N GLU A 213 -13.52 -5.81 21.86
CA GLU A 213 -13.91 -6.88 20.95
C GLU A 213 -15.28 -6.56 20.35
N PHE A 214 -15.40 -6.59 19.03
CA PHE A 214 -16.60 -6.15 18.31
C PHE A 214 -16.72 -6.79 16.92
N LEU A 215 -17.88 -6.64 16.29
CA LEU A 215 -18.04 -6.93 14.87
C LEU A 215 -17.85 -5.65 14.07
N TRP A 216 -16.89 -5.65 13.16
CA TRP A 216 -16.57 -4.49 12.34
C TRP A 216 -17.19 -4.60 10.95
N ARG A 217 -18.08 -3.65 10.62
CA ARG A 217 -18.63 -3.43 9.28
C ARG A 217 -17.91 -2.25 8.63
N GLY A 218 -16.78 -2.53 7.97
CA GLY A 218 -15.95 -1.51 7.33
C GLY A 218 -16.55 -0.91 6.05
N SER A 219 -17.44 -1.62 5.34
CA SER A 219 -18.04 -1.13 4.10
C SER A 219 -19.50 -0.75 4.28
N ASN A 220 -19.85 0.50 3.92
CA ASN A 220 -21.25 0.94 3.85
C ASN A 220 -22.04 0.16 2.77
N THR A 221 -21.36 -0.21 1.67
CA THR A 221 -21.99 -0.96 0.56
C THR A 221 -22.33 -2.40 0.96
N PHE A 222 -21.44 -3.07 1.70
CA PHE A 222 -21.59 -4.50 2.01
C PHE A 222 -22.13 -4.81 3.42
N GLY A 223 -22.02 -3.86 4.36
CA GLY A 223 -22.52 -3.99 5.72
C GLY A 223 -22.17 -5.33 6.36
N ALA A 224 -23.18 -6.02 6.90
CA ALA A 224 -23.02 -7.31 7.57
C ALA A 224 -22.45 -8.43 6.67
N SER A 225 -22.60 -8.34 5.35
CA SER A 225 -22.12 -9.39 4.45
C SER A 225 -20.59 -9.44 4.35
N ALA A 226 -19.89 -8.36 4.73
CA ALA A 226 -18.43 -8.27 4.75
C ALA A 226 -17.92 -7.80 6.12
N GLN A 227 -18.59 -8.24 7.20
CA GLN A 227 -18.16 -7.96 8.57
C GLN A 227 -17.10 -8.97 9.04
N ILE A 228 -16.27 -8.55 10.00
CA ILE A 228 -15.23 -9.38 10.60
C ILE A 228 -15.22 -9.22 12.12
N PHE A 229 -14.91 -10.29 12.86
CA PHE A 229 -14.68 -10.17 14.31
C PHE A 229 -13.35 -9.46 14.54
N THR A 230 -13.34 -8.45 15.38
CA THR A 230 -12.16 -7.63 15.60
C THR A 230 -11.83 -7.58 17.09
N ASN A 231 -10.56 -7.77 17.41
CA ASN A 231 -10.03 -7.73 18.76
C ASN A 231 -8.92 -6.68 18.88
N VAL A 232 -9.16 -5.67 19.69
CA VAL A 232 -8.17 -4.67 20.07
C VAL A 232 -7.49 -5.07 21.35
N PHE A 233 -6.16 -5.11 21.37
CA PHE A 233 -5.45 -5.50 22.59
C PHE A 233 -5.59 -4.43 23.69
N PRO A 234 -5.71 -4.83 24.97
CA PRO A 234 -5.93 -3.87 26.05
C PRO A 234 -4.81 -2.84 26.25
N VAL A 235 -3.56 -3.19 25.91
CA VAL A 235 -2.39 -2.32 26.19
C VAL A 235 -1.48 -2.24 24.96
N HIS A 236 -0.73 -3.32 24.71
CA HIS A 236 0.25 -3.45 23.63
C HIS A 236 0.11 -4.84 23.00
N TYR A 237 0.99 -5.19 22.05
CA TYR A 237 1.15 -6.55 21.55
C TYR A 237 2.24 -7.35 22.30
N SER A 238 2.80 -6.78 23.37
CA SER A 238 3.70 -7.44 24.32
C SER A 238 2.94 -8.39 25.27
N PRO A 239 3.62 -9.31 25.96
CA PRO A 239 3.02 -10.02 27.10
C PRO A 239 2.66 -9.06 28.23
N PRO A 240 1.83 -9.47 29.19
CA PRO A 240 1.65 -8.71 30.43
C PRO A 240 2.99 -8.47 31.15
N THR A 241 3.08 -7.36 31.89
CA THR A 241 4.28 -7.02 32.66
C THR A 241 4.72 -8.18 33.56
N GLY A 242 6.00 -8.55 33.51
CA GLY A 242 6.57 -9.69 34.24
C GLY A 242 6.53 -11.04 33.49
N PHE A 243 6.01 -11.07 32.26
CA PHE A 243 5.88 -12.29 31.45
C PHE A 243 6.64 -12.23 30.11
N HIS A 244 7.67 -11.39 30.03
CA HIS A 244 8.57 -11.29 28.89
C HIS A 244 9.82 -12.15 29.14
N TYR A 245 10.13 -13.08 28.23
CA TYR A 245 11.04 -14.21 28.49
C TYR A 245 12.14 -14.36 27.44
N GLU A 246 12.63 -13.26 26.87
CA GLU A 246 13.74 -13.34 25.92
C GLU A 246 15.03 -13.74 26.61
N VAL A 247 15.89 -14.44 25.88
CA VAL A 247 17.16 -14.94 26.42
C VAL A 247 18.12 -13.82 26.84
N SER A 248 17.96 -12.62 26.29
CA SER A 248 18.78 -11.45 26.63
C SER A 248 18.29 -10.69 27.86
N ASP A 249 17.10 -11.01 28.37
CA ASP A 249 16.49 -10.24 29.44
C ASP A 249 16.93 -10.70 30.81
N ASP A 250 16.93 -9.75 31.74
CA ASP A 250 17.04 -10.03 33.17
C ASP A 250 15.64 -10.20 33.75
N TYR A 251 15.08 -11.41 33.60
CA TYR A 251 13.78 -11.78 34.15
C TYR A 251 13.92 -12.84 35.25
N GLU A 252 12.98 -12.87 36.19
CA GLU A 252 12.93 -13.93 37.20
C GLU A 252 12.27 -15.20 36.62
N PRO A 253 13.00 -16.30 36.43
CA PRO A 253 12.42 -17.52 35.92
C PRO A 253 11.51 -18.17 36.97
N LEU A 254 10.46 -18.85 36.51
CA LEU A 254 9.68 -19.72 37.39
C LEU A 254 10.57 -20.90 37.79
N GLN A 255 10.99 -20.92 39.05
CA GLN A 255 11.81 -21.97 39.63
C GLN A 255 10.94 -22.90 40.47
N ASP A 256 10.94 -24.17 40.07
CA ASP A 256 10.05 -25.19 40.60
C ASP A 256 10.77 -26.35 41.29
N ASP A 257 12.11 -26.32 41.36
CA ASP A 257 12.88 -27.23 42.21
C ASP A 257 12.74 -26.83 43.68
N PRO A 258 12.07 -27.62 44.53
CA PRO A 258 11.87 -27.29 45.94
C PRO A 258 13.17 -27.22 46.76
N ARG A 259 14.29 -27.68 46.19
CA ARG A 259 15.63 -27.59 46.80
C ARG A 259 16.34 -26.28 46.48
N SER A 260 15.82 -25.50 45.53
CA SER A 260 16.38 -24.21 45.17
C SER A 260 15.89 -23.14 46.13
N ASP A 261 16.82 -22.32 46.65
CA ASP A 261 16.48 -21.13 47.44
C ASP A 261 15.66 -20.10 46.64
N ALA A 262 15.63 -20.23 45.31
CA ALA A 262 14.88 -19.38 44.39
C ALA A 262 13.46 -19.93 44.07
N TYR A 263 12.98 -20.98 44.74
CA TYR A 263 11.65 -21.55 44.48
C TYR A 263 10.52 -20.52 44.62
N ASN A 264 9.78 -20.26 43.55
CA ASN A 264 8.82 -19.14 43.47
C ASN A 264 7.47 -19.49 42.80
N VAL A 265 7.11 -20.77 42.68
CA VAL A 265 5.89 -21.23 41.98
C VAL A 265 4.61 -20.48 42.42
N LYS A 266 4.40 -20.31 43.73
CA LYS A 266 3.18 -19.67 44.26
C LYS A 266 3.07 -18.22 43.79
N GLU A 267 4.17 -17.47 43.87
CA GLU A 267 4.23 -16.07 43.46
C GLU A 267 3.97 -15.91 41.96
N MET A 268 4.62 -16.72 41.12
CA MET A 268 4.43 -16.67 39.68
C MET A 268 2.99 -17.02 39.27
N VAL A 269 2.36 -17.98 39.94
CA VAL A 269 0.94 -18.31 39.72
C VAL A 269 0.02 -17.16 40.18
N ASP A 270 0.28 -16.56 41.34
CA ASP A 270 -0.49 -15.41 41.84
C ASP A 270 -0.38 -14.21 40.87
N ASN A 271 0.81 -13.92 40.36
CA ASN A 271 1.04 -12.90 39.34
C ASN A 271 0.28 -13.20 38.04
N PHE A 272 0.30 -14.45 37.59
CA PHE A 272 -0.40 -14.87 36.38
C PHE A 272 -1.92 -14.70 36.52
N VAL A 273 -2.48 -15.13 37.66
CA VAL A 273 -3.91 -14.99 37.95
C VAL A 273 -4.31 -13.51 38.01
N ASN A 274 -3.52 -12.66 38.68
CA ASN A 274 -3.81 -11.22 38.78
C ASN A 274 -3.82 -10.54 37.41
N ALA A 275 -2.81 -10.79 36.58
CA ALA A 275 -2.77 -10.29 35.21
C ALA A 275 -3.96 -10.82 34.39
N SER A 276 -4.33 -12.09 34.54
CA SER A 276 -5.43 -12.70 33.80
C SER A 276 -6.78 -12.07 34.14
N LEU A 277 -6.98 -11.72 35.42
CA LEU A 277 -8.19 -11.04 35.88
C LEU A 277 -8.31 -9.60 35.35
N PHE A 278 -7.18 -8.91 35.15
CA PHE A 278 -7.19 -7.59 34.47
C PHE A 278 -7.74 -7.71 33.05
N TYR A 279 -7.24 -8.67 32.26
CA TYR A 279 -7.73 -8.90 30.89
C TYR A 279 -9.21 -9.31 30.91
N ALA A 280 -9.61 -10.19 31.84
CA ALA A 280 -11.00 -10.61 31.95
C ALA A 280 -11.94 -9.45 32.35
N ASN A 281 -11.44 -8.45 33.07
CA ASN A 281 -12.24 -7.30 33.46
C ASN A 281 -12.60 -6.40 32.27
N VAL A 282 -11.77 -6.35 31.24
CA VAL A 282 -11.96 -5.49 30.05
C VAL A 282 -12.43 -6.25 28.79
N SER A 283 -12.61 -7.57 28.87
CA SER A 283 -13.09 -8.44 27.78
C SER A 283 -14.47 -9.01 28.07
N ARG A 284 -15.17 -9.48 27.03
CA ARG A 284 -16.45 -10.19 27.16
C ARG A 284 -16.24 -11.72 27.10
N GLY A 285 -17.06 -12.45 27.84
CA GLY A 285 -17.01 -13.92 27.86
C GLY A 285 -15.96 -14.49 28.82
N LYS A 286 -15.56 -15.76 28.60
CA LYS A 286 -14.65 -16.51 29.49
C LYS A 286 -13.29 -16.81 28.88
N HIS A 287 -12.93 -16.09 27.83
CA HIS A 287 -11.69 -16.26 27.08
C HIS A 287 -10.95 -14.93 27.00
N VAL A 288 -9.66 -14.95 27.32
CA VAL A 288 -8.74 -13.82 27.12
C VAL A 288 -7.51 -14.30 26.37
N MET A 289 -6.92 -13.42 25.57
CA MET A 289 -5.72 -13.71 24.80
C MET A 289 -4.54 -12.92 25.34
N TRP A 290 -3.42 -13.60 25.57
CA TRP A 290 -2.13 -12.98 25.83
C TRP A 290 -1.24 -13.15 24.61
N THR A 291 -0.73 -12.05 24.10
CA THR A 291 0.27 -12.00 23.03
C THR A 291 1.64 -12.23 23.67
N MET A 292 2.09 -13.48 23.68
CA MET A 292 3.33 -13.90 24.32
C MET A 292 4.51 -13.67 23.38
N GLY A 293 4.88 -12.42 23.16
CA GLY A 293 5.96 -12.03 22.25
C GLY A 293 6.03 -10.52 22.08
N ASP A 294 7.02 -10.04 21.35
CA ASP A 294 7.30 -8.62 21.11
C ASP A 294 8.14 -8.48 19.82
N ASP A 295 8.70 -7.31 19.56
CA ASP A 295 9.62 -7.05 18.43
C ASP A 295 10.82 -8.02 18.45
N PHE A 296 10.99 -8.83 17.39
CA PHE A 296 12.12 -9.74 17.15
C PHE A 296 12.47 -10.70 18.31
N GLN A 297 11.45 -11.13 19.06
CA GLN A 297 11.59 -12.08 20.16
C GLN A 297 11.68 -13.52 19.66
N TYR A 298 11.89 -14.46 20.57
CA TYR A 298 12.10 -15.89 20.28
C TYR A 298 13.40 -16.17 19.51
N GLN A 299 14.41 -15.31 19.56
CA GLN A 299 15.73 -15.63 18.96
C GLN A 299 16.34 -16.89 19.58
N PHE A 300 16.01 -17.13 20.86
CA PHE A 300 16.11 -18.46 21.48
C PHE A 300 14.76 -18.86 22.08
N ALA A 301 13.88 -19.37 21.22
CA ALA A 301 12.48 -19.70 21.53
C ALA A 301 12.29 -20.57 22.79
N GLU A 302 13.24 -21.46 23.11
CA GLU A 302 13.13 -22.34 24.26
C GLU A 302 13.13 -21.57 25.60
N SER A 303 13.69 -20.36 25.66
CA SER A 303 13.58 -19.48 26.85
C SER A 303 12.11 -19.22 27.20
N TRP A 304 11.32 -18.81 26.21
CA TRP A 304 9.88 -18.57 26.35
C TRP A 304 9.10 -19.85 26.62
N PHE A 305 9.33 -20.89 25.81
CA PHE A 305 8.56 -22.12 25.92
C PHE A 305 8.76 -22.83 27.27
N ARG A 306 9.96 -22.81 27.86
CA ARG A 306 10.18 -23.37 29.21
C ARG A 306 9.35 -22.68 30.28
N GLN A 307 9.27 -21.35 30.25
CA GLN A 307 8.47 -20.61 31.22
C GLN A 307 6.97 -20.87 31.00
N MET A 308 6.52 -20.86 29.75
CA MET A 308 5.12 -21.12 29.43
C MET A 308 4.69 -22.56 29.78
N ASP A 309 5.53 -23.57 29.55
CA ASP A 309 5.24 -24.97 29.93
C ASP A 309 5.00 -25.07 31.45
N ARG A 310 5.88 -24.44 32.24
CA ARG A 310 5.79 -24.37 33.71
C ARG A 310 4.57 -23.61 34.18
N LEU A 311 4.30 -22.43 33.60
CA LEU A 311 3.13 -21.63 33.91
C LEU A 311 1.84 -22.40 33.63
N ILE A 312 1.70 -22.99 32.44
CA ILE A 312 0.53 -23.80 32.08
C ILE A 312 0.33 -24.92 33.09
N HIS A 313 1.40 -25.65 33.44
CA HIS A 313 1.31 -26.75 34.41
C HIS A 313 0.85 -26.29 35.79
N TYR A 314 1.53 -25.30 36.39
CA TYR A 314 1.27 -24.89 37.77
C TYR A 314 0.01 -24.04 37.93
N VAL A 315 -0.32 -23.19 36.96
CA VAL A 315 -1.59 -22.43 36.95
C VAL A 315 -2.79 -23.37 36.86
N ASN A 316 -2.72 -24.41 36.01
CA ASN A 316 -3.81 -25.36 35.88
C ASN A 316 -3.93 -26.29 37.10
N LYS A 317 -2.80 -26.59 37.76
CA LYS A 317 -2.77 -27.33 39.03
C LYS A 317 -3.37 -26.53 40.19
N ASP A 318 -3.11 -25.23 40.26
CA ASP A 318 -3.78 -24.30 41.18
C ASP A 318 -5.28 -24.21 40.87
N GLY A 319 -5.62 -24.06 39.60
CA GLY A 319 -6.96 -24.23 39.07
C GLY A 319 -7.89 -23.02 39.22
N ARG A 320 -7.44 -21.87 39.77
CA ARG A 320 -8.23 -20.62 39.79
C ARG A 320 -8.57 -20.11 38.39
N VAL A 321 -7.64 -20.25 37.46
CA VAL A 321 -7.82 -20.00 36.02
C VAL A 321 -7.31 -21.19 35.23
N ASN A 322 -7.54 -21.21 33.90
CA ASN A 322 -7.02 -22.22 33.00
C ASN A 322 -6.13 -21.56 31.94
N ALA A 323 -4.88 -21.99 31.82
CA ALA A 323 -3.93 -21.55 30.80
C ALA A 323 -3.72 -22.63 29.75
N LEU A 324 -3.58 -22.23 28.48
CA LEU A 324 -3.30 -23.14 27.37
C LEU A 324 -2.47 -22.45 26.29
N TYR A 325 -1.66 -23.23 25.57
CA TYR A 325 -1.14 -22.81 24.27
C TYR A 325 -2.30 -22.63 23.29
N SER A 326 -2.28 -21.52 22.55
CA SER A 326 -3.32 -21.15 21.60
C SER A 326 -2.73 -20.45 20.38
N THR A 327 -3.61 -20.21 19.41
CA THR A 327 -3.42 -19.27 18.31
C THR A 327 -4.60 -18.28 18.28
N PRO A 328 -4.55 -17.19 17.49
CA PRO A 328 -5.66 -16.27 17.35
C PRO A 328 -6.92 -16.94 16.76
N SER A 329 -6.75 -17.89 15.82
CA SER A 329 -7.89 -18.62 15.27
C SER A 329 -8.58 -19.51 16.30
N LEU A 330 -7.81 -20.21 17.15
CA LEU A 330 -8.37 -21.01 18.25
C LEU A 330 -9.05 -20.14 19.32
N TYR A 331 -8.53 -18.95 19.58
CA TYR A 331 -9.17 -17.97 20.46
C TYR A 331 -10.54 -17.54 19.91
N VAL A 332 -10.61 -17.23 18.62
CA VAL A 332 -11.84 -16.78 17.96
C VAL A 332 -12.85 -17.92 17.83
N ASP A 333 -12.41 -19.15 17.56
CA ASP A 333 -13.28 -20.32 17.59
C ASP A 333 -13.95 -20.47 18.98
N ALA A 334 -13.21 -20.25 20.07
CA ALA A 334 -13.76 -20.25 21.42
C ALA A 334 -14.71 -19.08 21.69
N LYS A 335 -14.39 -17.87 21.21
CA LYS A 335 -15.26 -16.68 21.31
C LYS A 335 -16.55 -16.80 20.51
N ASN A 336 -16.54 -17.52 19.39
CA ASN A 336 -17.70 -17.68 18.53
C ASN A 336 -18.75 -18.63 19.14
N VAL A 337 -18.31 -19.64 19.89
CA VAL A 337 -19.21 -20.57 20.59
C VAL A 337 -19.69 -20.01 21.94
N ASP A 338 -19.00 -19.02 22.49
CA ASP A 338 -19.44 -18.29 23.68
C ASP A 338 -20.78 -17.58 23.42
N ASN A 339 -21.73 -17.72 24.34
CA ASN A 339 -23.07 -17.12 24.21
C ASN A 339 -23.04 -15.61 24.56
N VAL A 340 -22.25 -14.85 23.81
CA VAL A 340 -21.99 -13.42 24.01
C VAL A 340 -22.57 -12.63 22.83
N THR A 341 -23.15 -11.47 23.13
CA THR A 341 -23.51 -10.47 22.13
C THR A 341 -22.39 -9.44 22.03
N TRP A 342 -22.03 -9.03 20.82
CA TRP A 342 -20.87 -8.20 20.53
C TRP A 342 -21.27 -6.79 20.07
N PRO A 343 -20.55 -5.73 20.47
CA PRO A 343 -20.76 -4.38 19.94
C PRO A 343 -20.53 -4.32 18.43
N LEU A 344 -21.11 -3.31 17.80
CA LEU A 344 -20.89 -2.98 16.40
C LEU A 344 -19.86 -1.85 16.26
N LYS A 345 -18.97 -1.96 15.27
CA LYS A 345 -18.09 -0.89 14.80
C LYS A 345 -18.32 -0.65 13.31
N THR A 346 -18.34 0.61 12.89
CA THR A 346 -18.37 1.05 11.47
C THR A 346 -17.22 2.01 11.18
N LEU A 347 -17.00 2.40 9.92
CA LEU A 347 -15.93 3.33 9.52
C LEU A 347 -14.54 2.78 9.87
N ASP A 348 -13.61 3.60 10.33
CA ASP A 348 -12.19 3.28 10.55
C ASP A 348 -11.66 3.72 11.94
N PHE A 349 -10.36 3.51 12.19
CA PHE A 349 -9.64 3.87 13.41
C PHE A 349 -8.59 4.98 13.15
N PHE A 350 -8.89 5.92 12.24
CA PHE A 350 -8.03 7.07 11.98
C PHE A 350 -8.61 8.39 12.50
N PRO A 351 -7.76 9.35 12.90
CA PRO A 351 -6.31 9.19 13.11
C PRO A 351 -6.00 8.50 14.46
N TYR A 352 -4.81 7.90 14.56
CA TYR A 352 -4.28 7.31 15.79
C TYR A 352 -3.53 8.35 16.64
N ALA A 353 -3.73 8.29 17.95
CA ALA A 353 -2.90 8.96 18.95
C ALA A 353 -2.64 8.04 20.14
N ASP A 354 -1.39 7.89 20.55
CA ASP A 354 -1.04 7.09 21.74
C ASP A 354 -1.12 7.89 23.04
N ARG A 355 -1.14 9.23 22.95
CA ARG A 355 -1.31 10.17 24.06
C ARG A 355 -1.73 11.56 23.56
N GLU A 356 -2.06 12.47 24.48
CA GLU A 356 -2.71 13.77 24.22
C GLU A 356 -2.12 14.61 23.07
N ASN A 357 -0.79 14.75 23.00
CA ASN A 357 -0.09 15.63 22.05
C ASN A 357 0.67 14.85 20.96
N ALA A 358 0.25 13.61 20.69
CA ALA A 358 0.97 12.68 19.82
C ALA A 358 0.02 12.05 18.80
N TYR A 359 -0.51 12.86 17.88
CA TYR A 359 -1.25 12.33 16.73
C TYR A 359 -0.27 11.84 15.66
N TRP A 360 -0.40 10.57 15.28
CA TRP A 360 0.43 9.90 14.29
C TRP A 360 -0.12 10.21 12.90
N THR A 361 -0.13 11.49 12.54
CA THR A 361 -0.64 11.96 11.25
C THR A 361 0.45 12.57 10.36
N GLY A 362 1.68 12.63 10.89
CA GLY A 362 2.85 13.08 10.15
C GLY A 362 3.27 12.09 9.08
N TYR A 363 3.23 10.79 9.41
CA TYR A 363 3.62 9.71 8.49
C TYR A 363 2.72 9.58 7.25
N PHE A 364 1.52 10.18 7.27
CA PHE A 364 0.70 10.30 6.08
C PHE A 364 1.44 11.05 4.95
N THR A 365 2.44 11.87 5.28
CA THR A 365 3.24 12.65 4.32
C THR A 365 4.75 12.41 4.39
N SER A 366 5.30 11.88 5.49
CA SER A 366 6.74 11.63 5.65
C SER A 366 7.35 10.86 4.46
N ARG A 367 8.54 11.25 4.01
CA ARG A 367 9.21 10.69 2.82
C ARG A 367 8.34 10.68 1.56
N PRO A 368 7.80 11.84 1.13
CA PRO A 368 6.85 11.90 0.02
C PRO A 368 7.44 11.48 -1.34
N ALA A 369 8.76 11.49 -1.49
CA ALA A 369 9.41 10.93 -2.68
C ALA A 369 9.27 9.40 -2.76
N VAL A 370 9.43 8.70 -1.64
CA VAL A 370 9.26 7.24 -1.53
C VAL A 370 7.81 6.87 -1.85
N LYS A 371 6.84 7.55 -1.22
CA LYS A 371 5.40 7.35 -1.46
C LYS A 371 5.01 7.45 -2.94
N ARG A 372 5.60 8.41 -3.66
CA ARG A 372 5.40 8.53 -5.12
C ARG A 372 6.06 7.43 -5.90
N TYR A 373 7.27 7.05 -5.53
CA TYR A 373 8.00 6.01 -6.23
C TYR A 373 7.28 4.67 -6.14
N VAL A 374 6.75 4.33 -4.95
CA VAL A 374 5.88 3.16 -4.75
C VAL A 374 4.63 3.24 -5.64
N ARG A 375 3.90 4.37 -5.64
CA ARG A 375 2.69 4.52 -6.49
C ARG A 375 3.01 4.39 -7.98
N ALA A 376 4.07 5.03 -8.46
CA ALA A 376 4.46 4.99 -9.86
C ALA A 376 4.87 3.57 -10.30
N LEU A 377 5.64 2.87 -9.46
CA LEU A 377 6.07 1.50 -9.73
C LEU A 377 4.94 0.49 -9.60
N SER A 378 3.94 0.72 -8.75
CA SER A 378 2.74 -0.12 -8.71
C SER A 378 1.94 -0.05 -10.03
N GLY A 379 1.68 1.16 -10.54
CA GLY A 379 1.06 1.35 -11.85
C GLY A 379 1.88 0.75 -12.99
N TYR A 380 3.20 0.89 -12.94
CA TYR A 380 4.12 0.28 -13.90
C TYR A 380 4.09 -1.26 -13.84
N TYR A 381 4.12 -1.84 -12.64
CA TYR A 381 4.06 -3.28 -12.40
C TYR A 381 2.76 -3.90 -12.92
N MET A 382 1.64 -3.18 -12.78
CA MET A 382 0.36 -3.59 -13.39
C MET A 382 0.48 -3.69 -14.91
N ALA A 383 1.01 -2.66 -15.58
CA ALA A 383 1.20 -2.65 -17.03
C ALA A 383 2.22 -3.71 -17.50
N ALA A 384 3.32 -3.91 -16.75
CA ALA A 384 4.36 -4.88 -17.06
C ALA A 384 3.81 -6.31 -17.04
N ARG A 385 3.00 -6.68 -16.04
CA ARG A 385 2.37 -8.01 -15.96
C ARG A 385 1.38 -8.27 -17.07
N GLN A 386 0.62 -7.25 -17.49
CA GLN A 386 -0.26 -7.36 -18.65
C GLN A 386 0.57 -7.68 -19.92
N LEU A 387 1.62 -6.90 -20.17
CA LEU A 387 2.48 -7.10 -21.35
C LEU A 387 3.20 -8.46 -21.31
N GLU A 388 3.69 -8.89 -20.15
CA GLU A 388 4.29 -10.22 -19.94
C GLU A 388 3.29 -11.34 -20.27
N PHE A 389 2.05 -11.25 -19.79
CA PHE A 389 0.99 -12.21 -20.12
C PHE A 389 0.71 -12.32 -21.63
N LEU A 390 0.76 -11.19 -22.37
CA LEU A 390 0.47 -11.18 -23.80
C LEU A 390 1.51 -11.96 -24.61
N VAL A 391 2.79 -11.88 -24.22
CA VAL A 391 3.89 -12.58 -24.90
C VAL A 391 4.25 -13.93 -24.28
N GLY A 392 3.77 -14.20 -23.07
CA GLY A 392 4.09 -15.38 -22.29
C GLY A 392 5.32 -15.18 -21.41
N LYS A 393 5.22 -15.56 -20.12
CA LYS A 393 6.34 -15.55 -19.17
C LYS A 393 7.49 -16.45 -19.68
N LYS A 394 8.72 -15.94 -19.69
CA LYS A 394 9.92 -16.69 -20.12
C LYS A 394 10.51 -17.48 -18.95
N ALA A 395 10.75 -18.77 -19.13
CA ALA A 395 11.46 -19.58 -18.14
C ALA A 395 12.94 -19.18 -18.08
N GLY A 396 13.45 -18.87 -16.87
CA GLY A 396 14.87 -18.57 -16.63
C GLY A 396 15.36 -17.23 -17.22
N GLY A 397 14.46 -16.31 -17.58
CA GLY A 397 14.80 -14.96 -18.04
C GLY A 397 14.20 -13.86 -17.14
N PRO A 398 14.45 -12.58 -17.47
CA PRO A 398 13.85 -11.45 -16.76
C PRO A 398 12.33 -11.61 -16.68
N ASN A 399 11.79 -11.35 -15.51
CA ASN A 399 10.36 -11.40 -15.25
C ASN A 399 9.94 -10.31 -14.26
N THR A 400 8.64 -10.18 -14.02
CA THR A 400 8.12 -9.12 -13.15
C THR A 400 8.21 -9.43 -11.64
N GLY A 401 8.66 -10.63 -11.25
CA GLY A 401 8.67 -11.12 -9.86
C GLY A 401 9.48 -10.25 -8.92
N SER A 402 10.71 -9.87 -9.29
CA SER A 402 11.59 -9.04 -8.46
C SER A 402 10.97 -7.69 -8.08
N LEU A 403 10.21 -7.08 -9.00
CA LEU A 403 9.45 -5.86 -8.69
C LEU A 403 8.27 -6.13 -7.76
N GLY A 404 7.57 -7.25 -7.96
CA GLY A 404 6.49 -7.69 -7.07
C GLY A 404 6.96 -7.88 -5.63
N GLU A 405 8.11 -8.51 -5.42
CA GLU A 405 8.71 -8.69 -4.10
C GLU A 405 9.14 -7.36 -3.47
N ALA A 406 9.80 -6.49 -4.24
CA ALA A 406 10.22 -5.17 -3.76
C ALA A 406 9.02 -4.29 -3.39
N LEU A 407 7.94 -4.31 -4.18
CA LEU A 407 6.69 -3.62 -3.86
C LEU A 407 6.00 -4.23 -2.64
N GLY A 408 6.04 -5.56 -2.47
CA GLY A 408 5.50 -6.24 -1.29
C GLY A 408 6.21 -5.87 0.00
N ILE A 409 7.55 -5.73 -0.06
CA ILE A 409 8.36 -5.18 1.05
C ILE A 409 7.98 -3.72 1.30
N ALA A 410 7.85 -2.92 0.24
CA ALA A 410 7.55 -1.49 0.36
C ALA A 410 6.17 -1.18 0.98
N GLN A 411 5.26 -2.16 1.10
CA GLN A 411 3.98 -1.98 1.78
C GLN A 411 4.08 -2.06 3.31
N HIS A 412 5.18 -2.56 3.85
CA HIS A 412 5.40 -2.68 5.29
C HIS A 412 5.19 -1.34 6.02
N HIS A 413 4.71 -1.40 7.26
CA HIS A 413 4.35 -0.23 8.06
C HIS A 413 5.50 0.68 8.48
N ASP A 414 6.77 0.36 8.18
CA ASP A 414 7.89 1.31 8.24
C ASP A 414 8.50 1.70 6.89
N ALA A 415 7.98 1.14 5.79
CA ALA A 415 8.46 1.41 4.45
C ALA A 415 7.75 2.61 3.80
N VAL A 416 6.58 2.40 3.20
CA VAL A 416 5.83 3.47 2.51
C VAL A 416 5.35 4.57 3.46
N THR A 417 5.17 4.27 4.74
CA THR A 417 4.90 5.23 5.82
C THR A 417 6.01 6.27 5.99
N GLY A 418 7.23 5.91 5.61
CA GLY A 418 8.40 6.75 5.71
C GLY A 418 8.95 6.86 7.14
N THR A 419 8.78 5.82 7.94
CA THR A 419 9.13 5.79 9.36
C THR A 419 10.34 4.89 9.70
N ALA A 420 10.96 4.25 8.70
CA ALA A 420 12.27 3.63 8.85
C ALA A 420 13.43 4.64 8.91
N LYS A 421 14.59 4.19 9.42
CA LYS A 421 15.86 4.94 9.35
C LYS A 421 16.26 5.24 7.90
N GLN A 422 17.07 6.26 7.68
CA GLN A 422 17.45 6.72 6.34
C GLN A 422 18.16 5.63 5.52
N HIS A 423 19.06 4.85 6.14
CA HIS A 423 19.79 3.79 5.42
C HIS A 423 18.87 2.64 4.97
N VAL A 424 17.85 2.33 5.76
CA VAL A 424 16.80 1.35 5.42
C VAL A 424 15.91 1.88 4.30
N THR A 425 15.54 3.16 4.36
CA THR A 425 14.83 3.84 3.27
C THR A 425 15.60 3.75 1.96
N ASN A 426 16.92 3.94 2.00
CA ASN A 426 17.78 3.80 0.82
C ASN A 426 17.80 2.35 0.30
N ASP A 427 17.75 1.34 1.17
CA ASP A 427 17.63 -0.08 0.77
C ASP A 427 16.29 -0.35 0.06
N TYR A 428 15.17 0.20 0.55
CA TYR A 428 13.89 0.10 -0.15
C TYR A 428 13.94 0.68 -1.56
N LEU A 429 14.49 1.90 -1.70
CA LEU A 429 14.65 2.55 -2.99
C LEU A 429 15.55 1.73 -3.93
N LYS A 430 16.63 1.14 -3.41
CA LYS A 430 17.51 0.24 -4.17
C LYS A 430 16.76 -1.00 -4.67
N ARG A 431 16.01 -1.69 -3.82
CA ARG A 431 15.23 -2.88 -4.20
C ARG A 431 14.20 -2.55 -5.27
N LEU A 432 13.46 -1.46 -5.08
CA LEU A 432 12.48 -0.96 -6.04
C LEU A 432 13.12 -0.62 -7.39
N ALA A 433 14.29 0.03 -7.39
CA ALA A 433 15.02 0.36 -8.62
C ALA A 433 15.52 -0.88 -9.36
N LEU A 434 16.04 -1.88 -8.64
CA LEU A 434 16.47 -3.16 -9.23
C LEU A 434 15.29 -3.92 -9.86
N GLY A 435 14.17 -4.03 -9.14
CA GLY A 435 12.95 -4.65 -9.67
C GLY A 435 12.38 -3.89 -10.87
N ALA A 436 12.40 -2.56 -10.83
CA ALA A 436 11.94 -1.71 -11.94
C ALA A 436 12.78 -1.91 -13.20
N SER A 437 14.10 -2.01 -13.06
CA SER A 437 15.03 -2.27 -14.17
C SER A 437 14.76 -3.62 -14.85
N GLU A 438 14.51 -4.67 -14.06
CA GLU A 438 14.15 -5.98 -14.61
C GLU A 438 12.78 -5.95 -15.30
N ALA A 439 11.78 -5.32 -14.68
CA ALA A 439 10.45 -5.14 -15.27
C ALA A 439 10.52 -4.31 -16.57
N GLU A 440 11.39 -3.30 -16.67
CA GLU A 440 11.62 -2.54 -17.90
C GLU A 440 12.15 -3.42 -19.02
N THR A 441 13.07 -4.34 -18.69
CA THR A 441 13.57 -5.34 -19.64
C THR A 441 12.44 -6.24 -20.17
N VAL A 442 11.52 -6.65 -19.30
CA VAL A 442 10.33 -7.43 -19.66
C VAL A 442 9.42 -6.63 -20.59
N VAL A 443 9.09 -5.39 -20.24
CA VAL A 443 8.24 -4.50 -21.03
C VAL A 443 8.84 -4.26 -22.41
N ASN A 444 10.12 -3.91 -22.48
CA ASN A 444 10.82 -3.68 -23.75
C ASN A 444 10.81 -4.93 -24.64
N SER A 445 11.08 -6.11 -24.06
CA SER A 445 11.03 -7.38 -24.79
C SER A 445 9.62 -7.72 -25.27
N ALA A 446 8.62 -7.49 -24.43
CA ALA A 446 7.22 -7.75 -24.75
C ALA A 446 6.72 -6.86 -25.89
N LEU A 447 6.94 -5.54 -25.80
CA LEU A 447 6.59 -4.60 -26.87
C LEU A 447 7.32 -4.94 -28.18
N SER A 448 8.62 -5.25 -28.10
CA SER A 448 9.42 -5.68 -29.25
C SER A 448 8.82 -6.90 -29.97
N CYS A 449 8.30 -7.86 -29.21
CA CYS A 449 7.64 -9.03 -29.79
C CYS A 449 6.25 -8.72 -30.35
N LEU A 450 5.41 -7.99 -29.60
CA LEU A 450 4.04 -7.66 -29.99
C LEU A 450 3.99 -6.82 -31.27
N LEU A 451 5.00 -5.98 -31.49
CA LEU A 451 5.11 -5.13 -32.67
C LEU A 451 5.61 -5.87 -33.91
N ASN A 452 6.35 -6.97 -33.79
CA ASN A 452 7.02 -7.59 -34.95
C ASN A 452 6.03 -8.36 -35.87
N LYS A 453 5.98 -8.01 -37.16
CA LYS A 453 5.10 -8.65 -38.17
C LYS A 453 5.54 -10.05 -38.60
N ALA A 454 6.81 -10.42 -38.45
CA ALA A 454 7.36 -11.71 -38.86
C ALA A 454 8.01 -12.45 -37.67
N PRO A 455 7.21 -13.06 -36.78
CA PRO A 455 7.74 -13.82 -35.64
C PRO A 455 8.24 -15.19 -36.12
N ASN A 456 9.31 -15.23 -36.91
CA ASN A 456 9.81 -16.46 -37.53
C ASN A 456 10.36 -17.49 -36.51
N THR A 457 10.53 -17.12 -35.22
CA THR A 457 11.09 -18.00 -34.16
C THR A 457 10.46 -17.83 -32.76
N GLY A 458 9.26 -17.25 -32.64
CA GLY A 458 8.66 -16.91 -31.33
C GLY A 458 9.35 -15.72 -30.64
N CYS A 459 8.89 -15.30 -29.45
CA CYS A 459 9.44 -14.16 -28.68
C CYS A 459 10.80 -14.46 -28.02
N THR A 460 11.75 -15.07 -28.75
CA THR A 460 13.02 -15.56 -28.19
C THR A 460 14.09 -14.48 -28.11
N GLN A 461 14.13 -13.51 -29.04
CA GLN A 461 15.07 -12.37 -29.02
C GLN A 461 14.35 -11.06 -29.40
N PRO A 462 14.61 -9.93 -28.70
CA PRO A 462 14.03 -8.63 -29.07
C PRO A 462 14.64 -8.15 -30.40
N ALA A 463 13.80 -7.95 -31.40
CA ALA A 463 14.21 -7.44 -32.73
C ALA A 463 14.36 -5.91 -32.75
N ILE A 464 13.72 -5.24 -31.79
CA ILE A 464 13.67 -3.79 -31.62
C ILE A 464 14.26 -3.46 -30.24
N ALA A 465 15.25 -2.56 -30.23
CA ALA A 465 15.78 -1.97 -29.01
C ALA A 465 14.92 -0.74 -28.63
N PHE A 466 14.25 -0.84 -27.49
CA PHE A 466 13.51 0.26 -26.89
C PHE A 466 14.27 0.86 -25.72
N SER A 467 13.96 2.13 -25.46
CA SER A 467 14.32 2.85 -24.25
C SER A 467 13.05 3.42 -23.63
N GLN A 468 13.00 3.48 -22.30
CA GLN A 468 11.96 4.18 -21.56
C GLN A 468 12.59 5.29 -20.72
N CYS A 469 11.77 6.24 -20.28
CA CYS A 469 12.26 7.41 -19.53
C CYS A 469 11.50 7.56 -18.22
N SER A 470 12.13 7.13 -17.12
CA SER A 470 11.57 7.21 -15.77
C SER A 470 11.77 8.57 -15.08
N LEU A 471 12.66 9.42 -15.62
CA LEU A 471 13.05 10.72 -15.05
C LEU A 471 12.44 11.93 -15.78
N MET A 472 11.27 11.74 -16.38
CA MET A 472 10.54 12.80 -17.08
C MET A 472 10.11 13.94 -16.16
N ASN A 473 9.93 13.70 -14.86
CA ASN A 473 9.61 14.74 -13.88
C ASN A 473 10.69 15.84 -13.77
N ILE A 474 11.96 15.48 -14.05
CA ILE A 474 13.12 16.40 -14.09
C ILE A 474 13.60 16.64 -15.52
N SER A 475 12.70 16.47 -16.50
CA SER A 475 12.95 16.63 -17.93
C SER A 475 14.03 15.74 -18.55
N TYR A 476 14.47 14.65 -17.91
CA TYR A 476 15.52 13.77 -18.42
C TYR A 476 14.97 12.58 -19.21
N CYS A 477 15.20 12.59 -20.53
CA CYS A 477 14.88 11.51 -21.45
C CYS A 477 15.81 11.51 -22.67
N PRO A 478 16.97 10.84 -22.60
CA PRO A 478 17.97 10.85 -23.67
C PRO A 478 17.40 10.47 -25.04
N ALA A 479 16.45 9.52 -25.07
CA ALA A 479 15.83 9.03 -26.28
C ALA A 479 15.05 10.10 -27.06
N THR A 480 14.49 11.11 -26.39
CA THR A 480 13.71 12.17 -27.05
C THR A 480 14.53 13.44 -27.29
N GLU A 481 15.72 13.51 -26.70
CA GLU A 481 16.62 14.66 -26.76
C GLU A 481 17.63 14.56 -27.91
N GLU A 482 17.80 13.37 -28.49
CA GLU A 482 18.70 13.17 -29.64
C GLU A 482 18.29 14.06 -30.83
N THR A 483 19.27 14.69 -31.49
CA THR A 483 18.99 15.52 -32.65
C THR A 483 18.58 14.64 -33.83
N LEU A 484 17.35 14.82 -34.30
CA LEU A 484 16.86 14.09 -35.47
C LEU A 484 17.62 14.57 -36.72
N SER A 485 18.39 13.67 -37.34
CA SER A 485 19.16 13.91 -38.56
C SER A 485 18.70 13.00 -39.70
N GLY A 486 18.67 13.55 -40.92
CA GLY A 486 18.27 12.82 -42.13
C GLY A 486 16.77 12.46 -42.16
N GLN A 487 16.46 11.25 -42.65
CA GLN A 487 15.09 10.70 -42.79
C GLN A 487 14.62 9.90 -41.55
N LYS A 488 15.38 9.89 -40.45
CA LYS A 488 15.01 9.16 -39.25
C LYS A 488 13.91 9.89 -38.47
N SER A 489 13.00 9.13 -37.88
CA SER A 489 11.98 9.61 -36.97
C SER A 489 12.24 9.07 -35.57
N LEU A 490 11.90 9.87 -34.55
CA LEU A 490 11.68 9.34 -33.21
C LEU A 490 10.34 8.61 -33.21
N ILE A 491 10.40 7.32 -32.87
CA ILE A 491 9.25 6.44 -32.78
C ILE A 491 8.84 6.36 -31.32
N LEU A 492 7.62 6.78 -31.02
CA LEU A 492 7.00 6.62 -29.71
C LEU A 492 5.91 5.55 -29.79
N VAL A 493 6.04 4.50 -28.99
CA VAL A 493 4.99 3.51 -28.77
C VAL A 493 4.36 3.80 -27.42
N ALA A 494 3.07 4.13 -27.42
CA ALA A 494 2.29 4.34 -26.20
C ALA A 494 1.38 3.14 -25.93
N TYR A 495 1.47 2.56 -24.74
CA TYR A 495 0.61 1.46 -24.28
C TYR A 495 -0.37 1.95 -23.20
N ASN A 496 -1.64 1.62 -23.38
CA ASN A 496 -2.71 1.90 -22.43
C ASN A 496 -3.05 0.64 -21.64
N SER A 497 -2.72 0.63 -20.34
CA SER A 497 -3.00 -0.49 -19.44
C SER A 497 -4.44 -0.51 -18.89
N LEU A 498 -5.24 0.52 -19.17
CA LEU A 498 -6.65 0.57 -18.83
C LEU A 498 -7.49 -0.12 -19.90
N ALA A 499 -8.56 -0.78 -19.48
CA ALA A 499 -9.57 -1.35 -20.38
C ALA A 499 -10.61 -0.31 -20.84
N TRP A 500 -10.27 0.98 -20.79
CA TRP A 500 -11.09 2.10 -21.25
C TRP A 500 -10.43 2.82 -22.43
N ASN A 501 -11.26 3.49 -23.25
CA ASN A 501 -10.75 4.38 -24.28
C ASN A 501 -9.98 5.52 -23.61
N ARG A 502 -8.77 5.80 -24.09
CA ARG A 502 -7.92 6.82 -23.50
C ARG A 502 -7.45 7.83 -24.52
N THR A 503 -7.76 9.08 -24.24
CA THR A 503 -7.13 10.24 -24.84
C THR A 503 -6.31 10.94 -23.76
N GLU A 504 -5.02 11.14 -24.01
CA GLU A 504 -4.10 11.75 -23.06
C GLU A 504 -3.20 12.76 -23.76
N ILE A 505 -2.75 13.76 -23.01
CA ILE A 505 -1.74 14.69 -23.51
C ILE A 505 -0.35 14.13 -23.20
N ILE A 506 0.41 13.81 -24.24
CA ILE A 506 1.80 13.40 -24.14
C ILE A 506 2.69 14.64 -24.14
N ARG A 507 3.68 14.66 -23.24
CA ARG A 507 4.62 15.76 -23.04
C ARG A 507 6.04 15.22 -22.93
N ILE A 508 6.87 15.49 -23.93
CA ILE A 508 8.25 14.96 -24.01
C ILE A 508 9.30 16.08 -24.20
N PRO A 509 10.50 15.97 -23.60
CA PRO A 509 11.55 16.97 -23.75
C PRO A 509 12.27 16.80 -25.10
N VAL A 510 12.47 17.90 -25.83
CA VAL A 510 13.10 17.90 -27.16
C VAL A 510 14.02 19.11 -27.35
N ASN A 511 14.99 18.99 -28.23
CA ASN A 511 15.93 20.06 -28.59
C ASN A 511 15.49 20.89 -29.81
N ASP A 512 14.76 20.26 -30.73
CA ASP A 512 14.32 20.85 -31.99
C ASP A 512 12.91 21.44 -31.89
N ALA A 513 12.70 22.63 -32.45
CA ALA A 513 11.36 23.19 -32.69
C ALA A 513 10.84 22.80 -34.09
N GLY A 514 9.53 22.89 -34.31
CA GLY A 514 8.92 22.65 -35.62
C GLY A 514 8.94 21.19 -36.09
N LEU A 515 8.99 20.24 -35.16
CA LEU A 515 8.79 18.82 -35.42
C LEU A 515 7.32 18.57 -35.78
N SER A 516 7.09 17.66 -36.72
CA SER A 516 5.76 17.15 -37.04
C SER A 516 5.54 15.84 -36.29
N VAL A 517 4.36 15.70 -35.68
CA VAL A 517 3.91 14.47 -35.02
C VAL A 517 2.83 13.84 -35.88
N GLU A 518 3.04 12.60 -36.30
CA GLU A 518 2.08 11.82 -37.07
C GLU A 518 1.59 10.62 -36.26
N ASP A 519 0.29 10.34 -36.31
CA ASP A 519 -0.26 9.10 -35.75
C ASP A 519 0.03 7.87 -36.65
N SER A 520 -0.43 6.70 -36.20
CA SER A 520 -0.26 5.46 -36.97
C SER A 520 -0.98 5.46 -38.33
N SER A 521 -2.01 6.29 -38.50
CA SER A 521 -2.85 6.37 -39.70
C SER A 521 -2.33 7.35 -40.76
N GLY A 522 -1.34 8.19 -40.43
CA GLY A 522 -0.86 9.22 -41.36
C GLY A 522 -1.31 10.63 -41.04
N ASN A 523 -2.11 10.82 -39.99
CA ASN A 523 -2.65 12.14 -39.66
C ASN A 523 -1.60 12.93 -38.88
N ILE A 524 -1.35 14.16 -39.33
CA ILE A 524 -0.53 15.12 -38.59
C ILE A 524 -1.37 15.66 -37.42
N LEU A 525 -0.81 15.57 -36.22
CA LEU A 525 -1.46 15.99 -34.99
C LEU A 525 -1.11 17.44 -34.66
N ASP A 526 -2.03 18.14 -34.01
CA ASP A 526 -1.75 19.45 -33.42
C ASP A 526 -0.68 19.30 -32.33
N THR A 527 0.26 20.25 -32.32
CA THR A 527 1.38 20.26 -31.37
C THR A 527 1.47 21.58 -30.63
N GLN A 528 2.11 21.56 -29.47
CA GLN A 528 2.44 22.78 -28.75
C GLN A 528 3.84 22.65 -28.16
N TYR A 529 4.64 23.71 -28.32
CA TYR A 529 5.98 23.81 -27.76
C TYR A 529 5.97 24.72 -26.55
N ILE A 530 6.40 24.19 -25.41
CA ILE A 530 6.55 24.93 -24.16
C ILE A 530 8.04 25.06 -23.86
N PRO A 531 8.60 26.28 -23.74
CA PRO A 531 10.01 26.43 -23.39
C PRO A 531 10.32 25.83 -22.02
N MET A 532 11.54 25.29 -21.86
CA MET A 532 11.96 24.75 -20.56
C MET A 532 12.06 25.86 -19.51
N ASP A 533 11.50 25.60 -18.32
CA ASP A 533 11.54 26.57 -17.22
C ASP A 533 12.83 26.43 -16.38
N PRO A 534 13.28 27.51 -15.70
CA PRO A 534 14.48 27.48 -14.87
C PRO A 534 14.42 26.52 -13.67
N VAL A 535 13.24 26.30 -13.09
CA VAL A 535 13.09 25.41 -11.92
C VAL A 535 13.37 23.97 -12.32
N THR A 536 12.78 23.51 -13.42
CA THR A 536 13.03 22.18 -13.97
C THR A 536 14.47 22.02 -14.46
N SER A 537 15.04 23.05 -15.09
CA SER A 537 16.44 23.05 -15.54
C SER A 537 17.41 22.82 -14.36
N ASN A 538 17.17 23.49 -13.24
CA ASN A 538 17.97 23.31 -12.02
C ASN A 538 17.78 21.94 -11.39
N LEU A 539 16.54 21.43 -11.32
CA LEU A 539 16.27 20.06 -10.85
C LEU A 539 17.02 19.03 -11.68
N ARG A 540 16.96 19.15 -13.01
CA ARG A 540 17.65 18.26 -13.93
C ARG A 540 19.15 18.20 -13.62
N ASN A 541 19.80 19.35 -13.56
CA ASN A 541 21.24 19.45 -13.34
C ASN A 541 21.68 18.76 -12.04
N ASN A 542 20.90 18.94 -10.96
CA ASN A 542 21.23 18.36 -9.65
C ASN A 542 20.90 16.87 -9.57
N TYR A 543 19.70 16.47 -9.98
CA TYR A 543 19.18 15.13 -9.73
C TYR A 543 19.63 14.09 -10.75
N THR A 544 19.96 14.47 -11.99
CA THR A 544 20.57 13.52 -12.94
C THR A 544 21.90 13.01 -12.42
N LYS A 545 22.71 13.89 -11.84
CA LYS A 545 23.99 13.51 -11.22
C LYS A 545 23.77 12.66 -9.96
N ALA A 546 22.83 13.03 -9.10
CA ALA A 546 22.50 12.25 -7.90
C ALA A 546 22.02 10.82 -8.21
N TYR A 547 21.17 10.65 -9.23
CA TYR A 547 20.56 9.36 -9.55
C TYR A 547 21.41 8.48 -10.46
N LEU A 548 22.11 9.09 -11.43
CA LEU A 548 22.80 8.36 -12.49
C LEU A 548 24.32 8.51 -12.44
N GLY A 549 24.86 9.35 -11.54
CA GLY A 549 26.29 9.65 -11.48
C GLY A 549 26.82 10.48 -12.65
N ILE A 550 25.94 10.95 -13.55
CA ILE A 550 26.31 11.69 -14.76
C ILE A 550 25.77 13.12 -14.73
N SER A 551 26.61 14.09 -15.06
CA SER A 551 26.18 15.48 -15.28
C SER A 551 25.47 15.61 -16.61
N SER A 552 24.29 16.23 -16.62
CA SER A 552 23.55 16.54 -17.85
C SER A 552 23.46 18.06 -18.11
N PRO A 553 24.56 18.74 -18.50
CA PRO A 553 24.57 20.20 -18.65
C PRO A 553 23.70 20.71 -19.82
N HIS A 554 23.45 19.86 -20.82
CA HIS A 554 22.59 20.20 -21.96
C HIS A 554 21.13 19.98 -21.58
N VAL A 555 20.48 21.04 -21.14
CA VAL A 555 19.04 21.05 -20.85
C VAL A 555 18.25 21.13 -22.17
N PRO A 556 17.24 20.28 -22.39
CA PRO A 556 16.40 20.37 -23.58
C PRO A 556 15.68 21.70 -23.67
N LYS A 557 15.57 22.25 -24.87
CA LYS A 557 15.02 23.59 -25.08
C LYS A 557 13.51 23.67 -24.87
N TYR A 558 12.79 22.60 -25.20
CA TYR A 558 11.33 22.60 -25.22
C TYR A 558 10.74 21.31 -24.66
N TRP A 559 9.50 21.42 -24.21
CA TRP A 559 8.55 20.32 -24.14
C TRP A 559 7.69 20.33 -25.40
N LEU A 560 7.69 19.22 -26.13
CA LEU A 560 6.73 18.95 -27.20
C LEU A 560 5.49 18.29 -26.59
N VAL A 561 4.34 18.91 -26.82
CA VAL A 561 3.03 18.51 -26.30
C VAL A 561 2.13 18.14 -27.47
N PHE A 562 1.46 17.00 -27.40
CA PHE A 562 0.46 16.59 -28.39
C PHE A 562 -0.56 15.62 -27.78
N LYS A 563 -1.72 15.51 -28.41
CA LYS A 563 -2.81 14.63 -27.97
C LYS A 563 -2.63 13.23 -28.55
N ALA A 564 -2.54 12.22 -27.69
CA ALA A 564 -2.47 10.82 -28.07
C ALA A 564 -3.78 10.09 -27.76
N THR A 565 -4.31 9.37 -28.74
CA THR A 565 -5.44 8.46 -28.53
C THR A 565 -4.93 7.03 -28.59
N VAL A 566 -5.13 6.27 -27.51
CA VAL A 566 -4.71 4.89 -27.38
C VAL A 566 -5.92 4.04 -26.96
N PRO A 567 -6.27 2.98 -27.72
CA PRO A 567 -7.41 2.14 -27.39
C PRO A 567 -7.26 1.40 -26.04
N PRO A 568 -8.34 0.77 -25.55
CA PRO A 568 -8.32 -0.09 -24.36
C PRO A 568 -7.31 -1.24 -24.49
N LEU A 569 -6.47 -1.46 -23.47
CA LEU A 569 -5.53 -2.58 -23.41
C LEU A 569 -4.75 -2.77 -24.73
N ALA A 570 -4.20 -1.68 -25.25
CA ALA A 570 -3.69 -1.60 -26.61
C ALA A 570 -2.46 -0.69 -26.69
N TRP A 571 -1.74 -0.78 -27.81
CA TRP A 571 -0.66 0.14 -28.13
C TRP A 571 -0.92 0.89 -29.44
N ASN A 572 -0.42 2.12 -29.51
CA ASN A 572 -0.42 2.95 -30.71
C ASN A 572 0.97 3.58 -30.91
N THR A 573 1.36 3.78 -32.17
CA THR A 573 2.68 4.32 -32.54
C THR A 573 2.53 5.73 -33.10
N PHE A 574 3.38 6.65 -32.65
CA PHE A 574 3.50 8.02 -33.11
C PHE A 574 4.89 8.25 -33.71
N PHE A 575 4.96 9.02 -34.80
CA PHE A 575 6.19 9.33 -35.53
C PHE A 575 6.50 10.81 -35.40
N ILE A 576 7.66 11.14 -34.82
CA ILE A 576 8.10 12.52 -34.61
C ILE A 576 9.29 12.77 -35.52
N SER A 577 9.20 13.77 -36.41
CA SER A 577 10.22 14.01 -37.44
C SER A 577 10.34 15.48 -37.85
N LYS A 578 11.45 15.83 -38.50
CA LYS A 578 11.61 17.13 -39.14
C LYS A 578 10.80 17.16 -40.45
N PRO A 579 10.12 18.27 -40.80
CA PRO A 579 9.38 18.37 -42.05
C PRO A 579 10.30 18.19 -43.27
N SER A 580 9.84 17.46 -44.28
CA SER A 580 10.59 17.24 -45.53
C SER A 580 10.13 18.22 -46.63
N GLY A 581 10.97 19.21 -46.95
CA GLY A 581 10.91 20.01 -48.20
C GLY A 581 9.96 21.21 -48.25
N GLU A 582 10.38 22.23 -49.02
CA GLU A 582 9.67 23.49 -49.31
C GLU A 582 8.38 23.24 -50.11
N GLY A 583 7.24 23.01 -49.45
CA GLY A 583 5.96 22.88 -50.16
C GLY A 583 4.77 22.37 -49.35
N SER A 584 4.98 21.71 -48.21
CA SER A 584 3.90 21.38 -47.30
C SER A 584 3.44 22.62 -46.53
N LYS A 585 2.13 22.90 -46.49
CA LYS A 585 1.53 24.02 -45.73
C LYS A 585 2.21 24.15 -44.36
N LYS A 586 2.84 25.31 -44.12
CA LYS A 586 3.54 25.67 -42.88
C LYS A 586 2.58 25.65 -41.69
N GLN A 587 2.36 24.49 -41.09
CA GLN A 587 1.83 24.37 -39.73
C GLN A 587 3.01 24.09 -38.79
N THR A 588 4.05 24.93 -38.89
CA THR A 588 5.12 24.96 -37.89
C THR A 588 4.59 25.82 -36.75
N ASP A 589 4.01 25.19 -35.73
CA ASP A 589 3.63 25.91 -34.52
C ASP A 589 4.89 26.53 -33.93
N SER A 590 4.90 27.86 -33.89
CA SER A 590 5.99 28.60 -33.26
C SER A 590 5.99 28.31 -31.76
N PRO A 591 7.16 28.18 -31.12
CA PRO A 591 7.23 28.03 -29.67
C PRO A 591 6.43 29.10 -28.95
N VAL A 592 5.58 28.67 -28.00
CA VAL A 592 4.85 29.60 -27.15
C VAL A 592 5.88 30.38 -26.32
N LYS A 593 5.67 31.68 -26.15
CA LYS A 593 6.57 32.54 -25.36
C LYS A 593 6.02 32.72 -23.95
N PHE A 594 6.92 32.66 -22.96
CA PHE A 594 6.61 33.13 -21.61
C PHE A 594 6.24 34.61 -21.65
N SER A 595 5.09 34.93 -21.07
CA SER A 595 4.60 36.30 -20.98
C SER A 595 4.38 36.69 -19.51
N PRO A 596 4.79 37.90 -19.08
CA PRO A 596 4.47 38.39 -17.75
C PRO A 596 2.97 38.63 -17.61
N MET A 597 2.41 38.43 -16.41
CA MET A 597 0.97 38.46 -16.15
C MET A 597 0.28 39.83 -16.30
N LYS A 598 0.95 40.87 -16.83
CA LYS A 598 0.41 42.26 -16.88
C LYS A 598 -1.00 42.39 -17.50
N ASN A 599 -1.44 41.43 -18.33
CA ASN A 599 -2.73 41.50 -19.05
C ASN A 599 -3.61 40.24 -18.95
N VAL A 600 -3.27 39.23 -18.14
CA VAL A 600 -3.97 37.93 -18.14
C VAL A 600 -4.60 37.65 -16.78
N LYS A 601 -5.94 37.60 -16.76
CA LYS A 601 -6.73 37.29 -15.55
C LYS A 601 -7.28 35.87 -15.53
N GLU A 602 -7.18 35.13 -16.64
CA GLU A 602 -7.88 33.85 -16.83
C GLU A 602 -7.10 32.91 -17.76
N ILE A 603 -7.16 31.61 -17.46
CA ILE A 603 -6.67 30.51 -18.30
C ILE A 603 -7.74 29.43 -18.47
N GLY A 604 -7.59 28.61 -19.52
CA GLY A 604 -8.48 27.50 -19.85
C GLY A 604 -9.26 27.78 -21.12
N GLN A 605 -9.09 26.91 -22.11
CA GLN A 605 -9.77 27.01 -23.42
C GLN A 605 -10.94 26.03 -23.55
N GLY A 606 -11.09 25.12 -22.59
CA GLY A 606 -12.13 24.10 -22.52
C GLY A 606 -13.29 24.49 -21.61
N ASN A 607 -13.88 23.45 -21.00
CA ASN A 607 -15.00 23.60 -20.07
C ASN A 607 -14.57 24.22 -18.73
N LEU A 608 -13.40 23.83 -18.22
CA LEU A 608 -12.83 24.39 -17.01
C LEU A 608 -12.03 25.65 -17.33
N ARG A 609 -12.27 26.70 -16.56
CA ARG A 609 -11.46 27.91 -16.57
C ARG A 609 -11.13 28.38 -15.17
N ILE A 610 -9.98 29.03 -15.03
CA ILE A 610 -9.43 29.48 -13.75
C ILE A 610 -9.08 30.96 -13.85
N VAL A 611 -9.58 31.73 -12.90
CA VAL A 611 -9.33 33.17 -12.77
C VAL A 611 -8.29 33.41 -11.68
N PHE A 612 -7.37 34.34 -11.94
CA PHE A 612 -6.30 34.74 -11.05
C PHE A 612 -6.47 36.19 -10.61
N SER A 613 -6.20 36.43 -9.33
CA SER A 613 -6.20 37.76 -8.74
C SER A 613 -5.05 38.60 -9.34
N PRO A 614 -5.34 39.77 -9.94
CA PRO A 614 -4.28 40.66 -10.43
C PRO A 614 -3.36 41.19 -9.31
N ASP A 615 -3.88 41.29 -8.08
CA ASP A 615 -3.17 41.90 -6.95
C ASP A 615 -2.24 40.94 -6.23
N SER A 616 -2.67 39.68 -6.10
CA SER A 616 -1.93 38.62 -5.38
C SER A 616 -1.26 37.60 -6.31
N GLY A 617 -1.77 37.39 -7.52
CA GLY A 617 -1.27 36.36 -8.42
C GLY A 617 -1.76 34.94 -8.12
N LEU A 618 -2.61 34.79 -7.10
CA LEU A 618 -3.19 33.52 -6.68
C LEU A 618 -4.46 33.21 -7.46
N VAL A 619 -4.85 31.93 -7.46
CA VAL A 619 -6.18 31.53 -7.94
C VAL A 619 -7.24 32.28 -7.14
N GLU A 620 -8.26 32.80 -7.82
CA GLU A 620 -9.38 33.52 -7.22
C GLU A 620 -10.71 32.78 -7.43
N ARG A 621 -10.86 32.11 -8.57
CA ARG A 621 -12.11 31.43 -8.94
C ARG A 621 -11.86 30.30 -9.94
N MET A 622 -12.66 29.25 -9.82
CA MET A 622 -12.78 28.21 -10.83
C MET A 622 -14.22 28.16 -11.32
N TYR A 623 -14.41 27.98 -12.64
CA TYR A 623 -15.73 27.72 -13.20
C TYR A 623 -15.68 26.63 -14.27
N ASN A 624 -16.69 25.76 -14.28
CA ASN A 624 -16.84 24.67 -15.23
C ASN A 624 -18.15 24.86 -16.00
N SER A 625 -18.06 25.18 -17.29
CA SER A 625 -19.23 25.46 -18.13
C SER A 625 -20.08 24.22 -18.43
N ARG A 626 -19.52 23.00 -18.39
CA ARG A 626 -20.28 21.75 -18.62
C ARG A 626 -21.22 21.47 -17.46
N THR A 627 -20.71 21.53 -16.24
CA THR A 627 -21.48 21.19 -15.02
C THR A 627 -22.23 22.40 -14.46
N GLY A 628 -21.85 23.61 -14.87
CA GLY A 628 -22.36 24.87 -14.32
C GLY A 628 -21.78 25.22 -12.94
N ALA A 629 -20.79 24.47 -12.45
CA ALA A 629 -20.14 24.76 -11.18
C ALA A 629 -19.32 26.06 -11.27
N ASN A 630 -19.43 26.90 -10.25
CA ASN A 630 -18.70 28.16 -10.16
C ASN A 630 -18.39 28.44 -8.68
N ILE A 631 -17.12 28.34 -8.32
CA ILE A 631 -16.68 28.40 -6.92
C ILE A 631 -15.54 29.45 -6.81
N PRO A 632 -15.65 30.44 -5.92
CA PRO A 632 -14.49 31.24 -5.54
C PRO A 632 -13.53 30.34 -4.75
N VAL A 633 -12.31 30.19 -5.24
CA VAL A 633 -11.29 29.31 -4.64
C VAL A 633 -9.99 30.09 -4.59
N ARG A 634 -9.43 30.27 -3.40
CA ARG A 634 -8.10 30.82 -3.19
C ARG A 634 -7.12 29.70 -2.84
N GLN A 635 -6.16 29.43 -3.72
CA GLN A 635 -5.08 28.46 -3.45
C GLN A 635 -3.80 29.20 -3.02
N ASP A 636 -3.18 28.75 -1.93
CA ASP A 636 -1.96 29.33 -1.36
C ASP A 636 -1.05 28.24 -0.76
N TYR A 637 0.24 28.55 -0.59
CA TYR A 637 1.19 27.68 0.12
C TYR A 637 1.49 28.22 1.51
N LEU A 638 1.37 27.35 2.51
CA LEU A 638 1.68 27.66 3.90
C LEU A 638 2.57 26.58 4.50
N TRP A 639 3.02 26.78 5.71
CA TRP A 639 3.72 25.75 6.48
C TRP A 639 3.39 25.84 7.96
N TYR A 640 3.32 24.68 8.59
CA TYR A 640 3.31 24.57 10.04
C TYR A 640 4.74 24.49 10.56
N ALA A 641 5.03 25.22 11.64
CA ALA A 641 6.26 25.07 12.38
C ALA A 641 6.19 23.78 13.20
N SER A 642 7.15 22.87 13.03
CA SER A 642 7.24 21.66 13.83
C SER A 642 7.53 22.01 15.29
N ASN A 643 6.74 21.49 16.23
CA ASN A 643 7.02 21.60 17.65
C ASN A 643 8.23 20.71 18.00
N ALA A 644 9.19 21.24 18.77
CA ALA A 644 10.39 20.51 19.18
C ALA A 644 10.25 19.84 20.56
N GLY A 645 9.07 19.94 21.19
CA GLY A 645 8.87 19.63 22.61
C GLY A 645 9.36 20.76 23.51
N ASP A 646 8.93 20.73 24.76
CA ASP A 646 9.37 21.62 25.84
C ASP A 646 9.42 20.87 27.18
N ASP A 647 9.82 21.56 28.25
CA ASP A 647 9.93 20.99 29.59
C ASP A 647 8.60 20.47 30.15
N GLN A 648 7.46 20.95 29.65
CA GLN A 648 6.12 20.51 30.08
C GLN A 648 5.65 19.29 29.28
N ASN A 649 5.96 19.25 27.99
CA ASN A 649 5.68 18.13 27.13
C ASN A 649 6.76 17.97 26.05
N SER A 650 7.61 16.96 26.26
CA SER A 650 8.74 16.63 25.39
C SER A 650 8.37 16.08 24.01
N GLN A 651 7.09 15.85 23.71
CA GLN A 651 6.67 15.29 22.42
C GLN A 651 7.01 16.24 21.27
N ALA A 652 7.92 15.84 20.39
CA ALA A 652 8.22 16.60 19.18
C ALA A 652 7.39 16.12 17.97
N SER A 653 7.38 16.92 16.90
CA SER A 653 6.97 16.47 15.56
C SER A 653 8.14 15.73 14.91
N GLY A 654 7.89 14.56 14.30
CA GLY A 654 8.93 13.69 13.74
C GLY A 654 8.40 12.87 12.56
N ALA A 655 8.98 11.69 12.31
CA ALA A 655 8.60 10.84 11.19
C ALA A 655 7.15 10.31 11.31
N TYR A 656 6.71 9.96 12.52
CA TYR A 656 5.38 9.45 12.83
C TYR A 656 4.39 10.58 13.12
N ILE A 657 4.79 11.45 14.05
CA ILE A 657 3.91 12.40 14.72
C ILE A 657 3.93 13.74 13.98
N PHE A 658 2.74 14.31 13.81
CA PHE A 658 2.58 15.71 13.44
C PHE A 658 2.14 16.48 14.68
N ARG A 659 3.04 17.33 15.20
CA ARG A 659 2.74 18.26 16.30
C ARG A 659 3.10 19.68 15.86
N PRO A 660 2.15 20.47 15.34
CA PRO A 660 2.42 21.86 15.00
C PRO A 660 2.62 22.70 16.27
N ASN A 661 3.51 23.68 16.23
CA ASN A 661 3.79 24.57 17.37
C ASN A 661 2.57 25.44 17.76
N ALA A 662 1.71 25.73 16.79
CA ALA A 662 0.46 26.46 16.99
C ALA A 662 -0.53 26.11 15.87
N SER A 663 -1.80 26.45 16.06
CA SER A 663 -2.82 26.30 15.01
C SER A 663 -2.61 27.23 13.80
N LEU A 664 -1.72 28.22 13.93
CA LEU A 664 -1.38 29.16 12.85
C LEU A 664 -0.40 28.53 11.86
N ALA A 665 -0.80 28.46 10.59
CA ALA A 665 0.12 28.18 9.48
C ALA A 665 0.66 29.50 8.90
N TYR A 666 1.95 29.52 8.55
CA TYR A 666 2.63 30.69 8.02
C TYR A 666 2.65 30.66 6.48
N PRO A 667 2.29 31.75 5.78
CA PRO A 667 2.39 31.78 4.33
C PRO A 667 3.84 31.64 3.88
N VAL A 668 4.09 30.90 2.80
CA VAL A 668 5.41 30.83 2.17
C VAL A 668 5.76 32.17 1.54
N SER A 669 4.81 32.74 0.78
CA SER A 669 4.88 34.09 0.25
C SER A 669 3.48 34.56 -0.16
N PRO A 670 3.08 35.80 0.15
CA PRO A 670 1.76 36.32 -0.18
C PRO A 670 1.60 36.70 -1.66
N LYS A 671 2.69 36.78 -2.44
CA LYS A 671 2.70 37.22 -3.85
C LYS A 671 3.76 36.45 -4.65
N PRO A 672 3.41 35.33 -5.31
CA PRO A 672 4.34 34.62 -6.18
C PRO A 672 4.72 35.43 -7.42
N LYS A 673 5.91 35.17 -7.97
CA LYS A 673 6.29 35.61 -9.33
C LYS A 673 5.56 34.75 -10.36
N LEU A 674 5.04 35.37 -11.41
CA LEU A 674 4.15 34.72 -12.37
C LEU A 674 4.70 34.77 -13.80
N GLU A 675 4.68 33.63 -14.47
CA GLU A 675 4.95 33.50 -15.90
C GLU A 675 3.84 32.66 -16.54
N ILE A 676 3.37 33.07 -17.72
CA ILE A 676 2.21 32.45 -18.35
C ILE A 676 2.60 31.91 -19.72
N VAL A 677 2.08 30.72 -20.02
CA VAL A 677 2.15 30.06 -21.32
C VAL A 677 0.72 29.82 -21.79
N ARG A 678 0.39 30.26 -23.00
CA ARG A 678 -0.91 29.98 -23.62
C ARG A 678 -0.72 29.33 -24.97
N GLY A 679 -1.39 28.22 -25.21
CA GLY A 679 -1.33 27.55 -26.50
C GLY A 679 -2.53 26.67 -26.75
N ALA A 680 -2.61 26.09 -27.94
CA ALA A 680 -3.81 25.42 -28.42
C ALA A 680 -4.21 24.15 -27.65
N LEU A 681 -3.26 23.53 -26.92
CA LEU A 681 -3.46 22.28 -26.18
C LEU A 681 -3.50 22.50 -24.67
N VAL A 682 -2.70 23.45 -24.16
CA VAL A 682 -2.58 23.72 -22.73
C VAL A 682 -2.28 25.18 -22.46
N ASP A 683 -2.94 25.72 -21.44
CA ASP A 683 -2.53 26.95 -20.78
C ASP A 683 -1.83 26.61 -19.46
N GLU A 684 -0.70 27.26 -19.17
CA GLU A 684 0.04 27.11 -17.92
C GLU A 684 0.26 28.44 -17.21
N VAL A 685 0.14 28.44 -15.88
CA VAL A 685 0.59 29.52 -15.01
C VAL A 685 1.66 28.99 -14.08
N HIS A 686 2.87 29.52 -14.24
CA HIS A 686 4.04 29.22 -13.42
C HIS A 686 4.07 30.21 -12.27
N GLN A 687 3.98 29.72 -11.04
CA GLN A 687 3.99 30.50 -9.81
C GLN A 687 5.24 30.16 -8.99
N GLN A 688 6.11 31.13 -8.77
CA GLN A 688 7.26 30.97 -7.87
C GLN A 688 7.01 31.73 -6.57
N PHE A 689 6.68 31.01 -5.50
CA PHE A 689 6.37 31.57 -4.19
C PHE A 689 7.65 31.95 -3.44
N SER A 690 8.66 31.09 -3.49
CA SER A 690 9.97 31.31 -2.88
C SER A 690 11.06 30.59 -3.68
N PRO A 691 12.35 30.73 -3.34
CA PRO A 691 13.41 29.94 -3.97
C PRO A 691 13.26 28.42 -3.82
N TRP A 692 12.43 27.95 -2.88
CA TRP A 692 12.25 26.53 -2.54
C TRP A 692 10.79 26.07 -2.67
N VAL A 693 9.87 26.91 -3.15
CA VAL A 693 8.48 26.54 -3.48
C VAL A 693 8.07 27.18 -4.80
N ALA A 694 7.81 26.32 -5.78
CA ALA A 694 7.25 26.69 -7.07
C ALA A 694 6.09 25.76 -7.44
N GLN A 695 5.18 26.25 -8.27
CA GLN A 695 4.04 25.50 -8.79
C GLN A 695 3.80 25.83 -10.26
N VAL A 696 3.34 24.85 -11.04
CA VAL A 696 2.77 25.06 -12.37
C VAL A 696 1.31 24.59 -12.35
N ILE A 697 0.39 25.51 -12.64
CA ILE A 697 -1.03 25.20 -12.82
C ILE A 697 -1.28 25.00 -14.31
N ARG A 698 -1.71 23.81 -14.70
CA ARG A 698 -2.01 23.45 -16.09
C ARG A 698 -3.49 23.23 -16.27
N VAL A 699 -4.05 23.80 -17.34
CA VAL A 699 -5.42 23.52 -17.80
C VAL A 699 -5.34 23.06 -19.24
N TYR A 700 -5.43 21.74 -19.44
CA TYR A 700 -5.49 21.14 -20.76
C TYR A 700 -6.87 21.37 -21.38
N LYS A 701 -6.92 21.67 -22.68
CA LYS A 701 -8.14 22.07 -23.39
C LYS A 701 -9.32 21.10 -23.25
N GLU A 702 -9.05 19.80 -23.17
CA GLU A 702 -10.09 18.76 -23.08
C GLU A 702 -10.23 18.15 -21.68
N LYS A 703 -9.45 18.62 -20.69
CA LYS A 703 -9.55 18.14 -19.31
C LYS A 703 -10.44 19.07 -18.50
N GLU A 704 -11.26 18.48 -17.63
CA GLU A 704 -12.18 19.22 -16.76
C GLU A 704 -11.66 19.41 -15.34
N HIS A 705 -10.34 19.38 -15.20
CA HIS A 705 -9.62 19.58 -13.97
C HIS A 705 -8.34 20.35 -14.26
N ALA A 706 -7.83 21.00 -13.21
CA ALA A 706 -6.52 21.62 -13.21
C ALA A 706 -5.50 20.61 -12.68
N GLU A 707 -4.32 20.57 -13.29
CA GLU A 707 -3.15 19.88 -12.72
C GLU A 707 -2.25 20.91 -12.04
N LEU A 708 -2.02 20.75 -10.74
CA LEU A 708 -1.14 21.63 -9.96
C LEU A 708 0.12 20.85 -9.62
N GLU A 709 1.16 21.05 -10.43
CA GLU A 709 2.46 20.45 -10.22
C GLU A 709 3.29 21.30 -9.27
N TYR A 710 3.59 20.77 -8.08
CA TYR A 710 4.39 21.45 -7.07
C TYR A 710 5.84 21.00 -7.13
N THR A 711 6.75 21.92 -6.80
CA THR A 711 8.17 21.66 -6.56
C THR A 711 8.55 22.29 -5.23
N ILE A 712 8.80 21.45 -4.21
CA ILE A 712 9.06 21.90 -2.83
C ILE A 712 10.40 21.35 -2.38
N GLY A 713 11.33 22.26 -2.09
CA GLY A 713 12.64 22.00 -1.52
C GLY A 713 13.78 22.76 -2.22
N PRO A 714 14.98 22.79 -1.62
CA PRO A 714 15.29 22.28 -0.27
C PRO A 714 14.57 23.07 0.83
N ILE A 715 13.85 22.39 1.73
CA ILE A 715 13.14 23.07 2.82
C ILE A 715 14.18 23.66 3.78
N PRO A 716 14.18 24.99 4.00
CA PRO A 716 15.18 25.62 4.85
C PRO A 716 14.85 25.40 6.33
N ILE A 717 15.66 24.60 7.02
CA ILE A 717 15.71 24.55 8.49
C ILE A 717 16.88 25.42 8.94
N GLY A 718 16.61 26.45 9.74
CA GLY A 718 17.59 27.50 9.99
C GLY A 718 18.69 27.05 10.95
N LYS A 719 19.97 27.18 10.56
CA LYS A 719 21.17 26.85 11.39
C LYS A 719 21.22 27.50 12.78
N LYS A 720 20.38 28.52 13.04
CA LYS A 720 20.33 29.27 14.31
C LYS A 720 19.08 29.03 15.17
N ARG A 721 18.01 28.42 14.63
CA ARG A 721 16.72 28.28 15.34
C ARG A 721 16.12 26.86 15.31
N ASN A 722 16.63 25.94 14.48
CA ASN A 722 16.15 24.55 14.38
C ASN A 722 14.62 24.41 14.26
N ILE A 723 13.97 25.28 13.47
CA ILE A 723 12.52 25.22 13.24
C ILE A 723 12.24 24.36 12.01
N GLY A 724 11.76 23.14 12.26
CA GLY A 724 11.20 22.24 11.26
C GLY A 724 9.99 22.86 10.56
N LYS A 725 9.76 22.48 9.29
CA LYS A 725 8.68 23.02 8.48
C LYS A 725 7.94 21.90 7.76
N GLU A 726 6.62 22.00 7.81
CA GLU A 726 5.69 21.03 7.26
C GLU A 726 4.79 21.78 6.28
N ILE A 727 5.07 21.61 4.98
CA ILE A 727 4.58 22.46 3.90
C ILE A 727 3.23 21.95 3.42
N ILE A 728 2.26 22.86 3.33
CA ILE A 728 0.90 22.58 2.89
C ILE A 728 0.51 23.43 1.67
N THR A 729 -0.35 22.89 0.82
CA THR A 729 -1.20 23.68 -0.08
C THR A 729 -2.58 23.79 0.54
N ARG A 730 -3.17 24.98 0.51
CA ARG A 730 -4.49 25.24 1.10
C ARG A 730 -5.39 25.92 0.09
N MET A 731 -6.60 25.38 -0.06
CA MET A 731 -7.67 25.89 -0.91
C MET A 731 -8.80 26.41 -0.01
N VAL A 732 -9.07 27.70 -0.08
CA VAL A 732 -10.11 28.38 0.72
C VAL A 732 -11.25 28.80 -0.21
N THR A 733 -12.48 28.46 0.18
CA THR A 733 -13.71 28.79 -0.55
C THR A 733 -14.72 29.48 0.37
N ASN A 734 -15.88 29.87 -0.18
CA ASN A 734 -17.03 30.32 0.60
C ASN A 734 -18.09 29.22 0.80
N MET A 735 -17.76 27.95 0.52
CA MET A 735 -18.68 26.83 0.65
C MET A 735 -19.06 26.61 2.12
N THR A 736 -20.33 26.33 2.37
CA THR A 736 -20.81 25.98 3.72
C THR A 736 -20.74 24.47 3.90
N THR A 737 -19.57 23.98 4.33
CA THR A 737 -19.27 22.54 4.42
C THR A 737 -19.66 21.91 5.75
N ASN A 738 -20.06 22.71 6.75
CA ASN A 738 -20.56 22.26 8.05
C ASN A 738 -19.60 21.29 8.78
N LYS A 739 -18.31 21.62 8.81
CA LYS A 739 -17.23 20.79 9.37
C LYS A 739 -16.97 19.46 8.65
N GLU A 740 -17.64 19.18 7.54
CA GLU A 740 -17.52 17.91 6.83
C GLU A 740 -16.41 17.92 5.79
N LEU A 741 -15.66 16.83 5.74
CA LEU A 741 -14.67 16.47 4.72
C LEU A 741 -14.90 15.01 4.34
N TYR A 742 -14.60 14.63 3.10
CA TYR A 742 -14.67 13.23 2.67
C TYR A 742 -13.28 12.80 2.20
N THR A 743 -12.73 11.72 2.77
CA THR A 743 -11.41 11.20 2.41
C THR A 743 -11.48 9.72 2.09
N ASP A 744 -10.65 9.25 1.16
CA ASP A 744 -10.67 7.84 0.77
C ASP A 744 -10.08 6.90 1.83
N SER A 745 -10.50 5.64 1.83
CA SER A 745 -9.83 4.52 2.50
C SER A 745 -9.02 3.74 1.46
N ASN A 746 -7.68 3.84 1.53
CA ASN A 746 -6.73 3.10 0.68
C ASN A 746 -6.99 3.17 -0.83
N GLY A 747 -7.61 4.21 -1.36
CA GLY A 747 -7.95 4.32 -2.78
C GLY A 747 -9.38 3.88 -3.15
N ARG A 748 -10.23 3.53 -2.17
CA ARG A 748 -11.60 2.99 -2.39
C ARG A 748 -12.70 3.87 -1.78
N ASP A 749 -13.37 3.40 -0.74
CA ASP A 749 -14.54 4.04 -0.13
C ASP A 749 -14.20 5.45 0.37
N PHE A 750 -15.08 6.44 0.18
CA PHE A 750 -14.95 7.77 0.77
C PHE A 750 -15.65 7.81 2.14
N LEU A 751 -14.87 8.05 3.18
CA LEU A 751 -15.37 8.17 4.55
C LEU A 751 -15.63 9.64 4.88
N LYS A 752 -16.81 9.88 5.47
CA LYS A 752 -17.18 11.19 6.00
C LYS A 752 -16.40 11.47 7.29
N ARG A 753 -15.61 12.54 7.27
CA ARG A 753 -14.86 13.09 8.40
C ARG A 753 -15.58 14.33 8.91
N VAL A 754 -15.66 14.47 10.23
CA VAL A 754 -16.23 15.66 10.88
C VAL A 754 -15.15 16.23 11.78
N ARG A 755 -14.75 17.47 11.50
CA ARG A 755 -13.69 18.14 12.27
C ARG A 755 -14.05 18.22 13.76
N ASP A 756 -13.06 17.92 14.61
CA ASP A 756 -13.14 17.89 16.07
C ASP A 756 -14.24 16.94 16.61
N ASN A 757 -14.50 15.86 15.89
CA ASN A 757 -15.52 14.88 16.27
C ASN A 757 -15.04 13.44 16.02
N ARG A 758 -15.54 12.52 16.84
CA ARG A 758 -15.33 11.07 16.73
C ARG A 758 -16.66 10.37 16.92
N THR A 759 -16.91 9.31 16.17
CA THR A 759 -18.18 8.58 16.24
C THR A 759 -18.27 7.70 17.48
N ASP A 760 -17.14 7.14 17.90
CA ASP A 760 -17.14 6.05 18.88
C ASP A 760 -16.84 6.53 20.30
N TRP A 761 -16.35 7.75 20.50
CA TRP A 761 -16.10 8.37 21.81
C TRP A 761 -16.29 9.89 21.78
N LEU A 762 -16.41 10.49 22.97
CA LEU A 762 -16.43 11.95 23.10
C LEU A 762 -15.00 12.49 23.07
N LEU A 763 -14.62 13.10 21.95
CA LEU A 763 -13.26 13.62 21.75
C LEU A 763 -12.96 14.80 22.67
N GLN A 764 -11.90 14.66 23.47
CA GLN A 764 -11.22 15.79 24.09
C GLN A 764 -10.17 16.33 23.11
N VAL A 765 -10.38 17.56 22.62
CA VAL A 765 -9.55 18.16 21.56
C VAL A 765 -8.28 18.75 22.17
N ASN A 766 -7.17 18.03 22.05
CA ASN A 766 -5.85 18.50 22.47
C ASN A 766 -5.03 19.08 21.31
N GLU A 767 -5.20 18.53 20.11
CA GLU A 767 -4.49 18.95 18.90
C GLU A 767 -5.49 19.27 17.77
N PRO A 768 -6.01 20.51 17.67
CA PRO A 768 -7.09 20.87 16.75
C PRO A 768 -6.68 20.86 15.28
N ILE A 769 -5.38 20.77 14.98
CA ILE A 769 -4.87 20.59 13.62
C ILE A 769 -4.57 19.12 13.37
N ALA A 770 -3.60 18.54 14.09
CA ALA A 770 -3.11 17.19 13.82
C ALA A 770 -4.19 16.10 14.01
N GLY A 771 -5.11 16.29 14.95
CA GLY A 771 -6.26 15.40 15.16
C GLY A 771 -7.33 15.45 14.06
N ASN A 772 -7.18 16.32 13.06
CA ASN A 772 -8.10 16.45 11.92
C ASN A 772 -7.43 16.12 10.57
N TYR A 773 -6.18 15.65 10.58
CA TYR A 773 -5.52 15.10 9.40
C TYR A 773 -5.91 13.64 9.18
N TYR A 774 -6.16 13.29 7.92
CA TYR A 774 -6.52 11.94 7.49
C TYR A 774 -5.65 11.51 6.31
N PRO A 775 -5.41 10.20 6.14
CA PRO A 775 -4.62 9.70 5.03
C PRO A 775 -5.42 9.70 3.74
N LEU A 776 -4.74 10.00 2.62
CA LEU A 776 -5.30 10.03 1.27
C LEU A 776 -4.47 9.14 0.36
N ASN A 777 -5.11 8.28 -0.43
CA ASN A 777 -4.48 7.49 -1.50
C ASN A 777 -5.16 7.70 -2.86
N LEU A 778 -6.39 8.21 -2.85
CA LEU A 778 -7.17 8.67 -3.99
C LEU A 778 -7.21 10.20 -3.98
N GLY A 779 -7.67 10.76 -2.86
CA GLY A 779 -8.01 12.17 -2.75
C GLY A 779 -9.04 12.46 -1.67
N MET A 780 -9.51 13.70 -1.68
CA MET A 780 -10.53 14.19 -0.76
C MET A 780 -11.48 15.17 -1.45
N TYR A 781 -12.64 15.40 -0.86
CA TYR A 781 -13.55 16.43 -1.35
C TYR A 781 -14.37 17.06 -0.23
N ILE A 782 -14.83 18.28 -0.49
CA ILE A 782 -15.86 18.97 0.29
C ILE A 782 -17.05 19.27 -0.61
N LYS A 783 -18.23 19.37 -0.01
CA LYS A 783 -19.46 19.70 -0.71
C LYS A 783 -20.37 20.61 0.12
N ASP A 784 -21.19 21.37 -0.58
CA ASP A 784 -22.33 22.08 0.00
C ASP A 784 -23.61 21.71 -0.76
N LYS A 785 -24.68 22.51 -0.63
CA LYS A 785 -25.95 22.26 -1.32
C LYS A 785 -25.90 22.48 -2.84
N LYS A 786 -24.84 23.09 -3.37
CA LYS A 786 -24.73 23.55 -4.77
C LYS A 786 -23.64 22.80 -5.54
N ALA A 787 -22.47 22.62 -4.94
CA ALA A 787 -21.29 22.14 -5.65
C ALA A 787 -20.38 21.26 -4.80
N GLU A 788 -19.46 20.59 -5.47
CA GLU A 788 -18.37 19.80 -4.91
C GLU A 788 -17.04 20.39 -5.38
N LEU A 789 -16.08 20.52 -4.46
CA LEU A 789 -14.68 20.78 -4.77
C LEU A 789 -13.90 19.52 -4.40
N SER A 790 -13.26 18.90 -5.39
CA SER A 790 -12.55 17.63 -5.24
C SER A 790 -11.07 17.78 -5.56
N VAL A 791 -10.23 17.06 -4.82
CA VAL A 791 -8.77 17.02 -4.98
C VAL A 791 -8.31 15.57 -5.06
N LEU A 792 -7.56 15.20 -6.11
CA LEU A 792 -6.91 13.89 -6.22
C LEU A 792 -5.40 14.03 -6.05
N VAL A 793 -4.75 12.97 -5.56
CA VAL A 793 -3.31 12.93 -5.24
C VAL A 793 -2.55 11.91 -6.09
N ASP A 794 -1.29 12.20 -6.42
CA ASP A 794 -0.41 11.30 -7.19
C ASP A 794 0.38 10.29 -6.33
N ARG A 795 0.20 10.35 -5.00
CA ARG A 795 0.89 9.57 -3.97
C ARG A 795 0.09 9.59 -2.66
N ALA A 796 0.45 8.76 -1.69
CA ALA A 796 -0.09 8.87 -0.34
C ALA A 796 0.20 10.25 0.27
N SER A 797 -0.77 10.89 0.91
CA SER A 797 -0.61 12.24 1.49
C SER A 797 -1.54 12.46 2.68
N GLY A 798 -1.18 13.36 3.59
CA GLY A 798 -2.07 13.81 4.66
C GLY A 798 -2.92 15.00 4.21
N GLY A 799 -4.23 14.97 4.48
CA GLY A 799 -5.13 16.08 4.18
C GLY A 799 -6.16 16.34 5.27
N ALA A 800 -6.67 17.58 5.31
CA ALA A 800 -7.60 18.04 6.34
C ALA A 800 -8.53 19.17 5.84
N SER A 801 -9.57 19.44 6.63
CA SER A 801 -10.43 20.62 6.53
C SER A 801 -10.49 21.31 7.89
N ILE A 802 -9.58 22.27 8.10
CA ILE A 802 -9.40 22.95 9.39
C ILE A 802 -10.49 24.00 9.66
N LYS A 803 -11.11 24.52 8.61
CA LYS A 803 -12.23 25.47 8.65
C LYS A 803 -13.28 25.12 7.61
N ASP A 804 -14.50 25.58 7.82
CA ASP A 804 -15.56 25.42 6.81
C ASP A 804 -15.14 26.08 5.49
N GLY A 805 -15.42 25.39 4.38
CA GLY A 805 -15.03 25.83 3.04
C GLY A 805 -13.54 25.72 2.74
N GLU A 806 -12.74 25.12 3.63
CA GLU A 806 -11.29 24.96 3.47
C GLU A 806 -10.91 23.49 3.26
N MET A 807 -9.91 23.27 2.41
CA MET A 807 -9.20 22.00 2.26
C MET A 807 -7.69 22.26 2.21
N GLU A 808 -6.91 21.43 2.90
CA GLU A 808 -5.45 21.47 2.82
C GLU A 808 -4.82 20.10 2.65
N LEU A 809 -3.69 20.07 1.95
CA LEU A 809 -2.83 18.89 1.76
C LEU A 809 -1.43 19.22 2.26
N MET A 810 -0.87 18.35 3.08
CA MET A 810 0.56 18.40 3.40
C MET A 810 1.33 17.67 2.29
N LEU A 811 2.36 18.35 1.76
CA LEU A 811 3.06 17.93 0.54
C LEU A 811 4.52 17.57 0.77
N HIS A 812 5.15 18.16 1.79
CA HIS A 812 6.52 17.84 2.20
C HIS A 812 6.78 18.24 3.65
N ARG A 813 7.71 17.54 4.32
CA ARG A 813 8.04 17.76 5.72
C ARG A 813 9.55 17.65 5.91
N ARG A 814 10.11 18.51 6.77
CA ARG A 814 11.47 18.37 7.28
C ARG A 814 11.47 18.80 8.74
N THR A 815 11.69 17.86 9.64
CA THR A 815 11.71 18.09 11.10
C THR A 815 13.14 18.25 11.61
N CYS A 816 13.31 18.68 12.86
CA CYS A 816 14.63 18.84 13.50
C CYS A 816 14.85 17.89 14.67
N MET A 817 13.80 17.18 15.10
CA MET A 817 13.82 16.26 16.25
C MET A 817 13.26 14.90 15.83
N ASP A 818 13.71 13.85 16.50
CA ASP A 818 13.01 12.57 16.59
C ASP A 818 11.76 12.74 17.48
N ASP A 819 10.70 11.99 17.22
CA ASP A 819 9.43 12.07 17.96
C ASP A 819 9.28 11.02 19.08
N GLY A 820 10.35 10.28 19.39
CA GLY A 820 10.42 9.36 20.53
C GLY A 820 9.56 8.11 20.33
N ARG A 821 9.56 7.54 19.12
CA ARG A 821 8.87 6.27 18.78
C ARG A 821 9.78 5.15 18.30
N GLY A 822 11.11 5.32 18.42
CA GLY A 822 12.09 4.24 18.24
C GLY A 822 12.92 4.32 16.96
N VAL A 823 12.52 5.12 15.95
CA VAL A 823 13.36 5.32 14.76
C VAL A 823 14.66 6.05 15.08
N GLU A 824 14.68 6.89 16.12
CA GLU A 824 15.85 7.61 16.65
C GLU A 824 16.55 8.48 15.58
N GLU A 825 15.77 9.03 14.65
CA GLU A 825 16.25 9.92 13.59
C GLU A 825 15.21 11.02 13.36
N SER A 826 15.65 12.27 13.24
CA SER A 826 14.80 13.33 12.72
C SER A 826 14.47 13.06 11.25
N LEU A 827 13.32 13.54 10.78
CA LEU A 827 12.97 13.49 9.35
C LEU A 827 13.74 14.57 8.60
N GLU A 828 15.04 14.32 8.37
CA GLU A 828 15.97 15.22 7.70
C GLU A 828 16.51 14.63 6.38
N GLU A 829 15.62 14.44 5.41
CA GLU A 829 15.99 13.90 4.11
C GLU A 829 16.92 14.85 3.33
N THR A 830 18.06 14.33 2.88
CA THR A 830 19.05 15.06 2.09
C THR A 830 19.43 14.30 0.83
N VAL A 831 19.89 15.05 -0.16
CA VAL A 831 20.48 14.54 -1.41
C VAL A 831 21.88 15.12 -1.49
N CYS A 832 22.87 14.25 -1.59
CA CYS A 832 24.27 14.60 -1.71
C CYS A 832 24.77 14.31 -3.13
N VAL A 833 25.54 15.24 -3.68
CA VAL A 833 26.15 15.14 -5.00
C VAL A 833 27.61 15.54 -4.85
N ASP A 834 28.54 14.64 -5.22
CA ASP A 834 29.94 14.71 -4.80
C ASP A 834 30.08 14.58 -3.25
N ASP A 835 31.22 14.09 -2.75
CA ASP A 835 31.35 13.58 -1.38
C ASP A 835 31.02 14.61 -0.25
N ASP A 836 30.84 15.90 -0.56
CA ASP A 836 30.63 16.96 0.44
C ASP A 836 29.45 17.94 0.17
N ILE A 837 28.73 17.87 -0.96
CA ILE A 837 27.65 18.84 -1.26
C ILE A 837 26.26 18.22 -1.07
N CYS A 838 25.74 18.35 0.15
CA CYS A 838 24.40 17.90 0.52
C CYS A 838 23.39 19.06 0.60
N SER A 839 22.16 18.81 0.15
CA SER A 839 21.03 19.72 0.29
C SER A 839 19.78 18.97 0.73
N GLY A 840 18.83 19.66 1.37
CA GLY A 840 17.55 19.05 1.71
C GLY A 840 16.82 18.53 0.48
N LEU A 841 16.18 17.37 0.59
CA LEU A 841 15.45 16.74 -0.51
C LEU A 841 14.40 17.71 -1.09
N THR A 842 14.34 17.76 -2.42
CA THR A 842 13.32 18.48 -3.18
C THR A 842 12.38 17.48 -3.80
N VAL A 843 11.08 17.63 -3.56
CA VAL A 843 10.06 16.77 -4.14
C VAL A 843 9.26 17.52 -5.19
N ARG A 844 8.99 16.82 -6.29
CA ARG A 844 8.05 17.24 -7.33
C ARG A 844 6.89 16.26 -7.42
N GLY A 845 5.68 16.78 -7.51
CA GLY A 845 4.46 15.99 -7.60
C GLY A 845 3.30 16.78 -8.17
N THR A 846 2.17 16.12 -8.34
CA THR A 846 0.97 16.73 -8.93
C THR A 846 -0.26 16.38 -8.10
N TYR A 847 -1.07 17.38 -7.80
CA TYR A 847 -2.45 17.16 -7.34
C TYR A 847 -3.42 17.75 -8.36
N TYR A 848 -4.61 17.18 -8.42
CA TYR A 848 -5.60 17.44 -9.46
C TYR A 848 -6.83 18.04 -8.81
N VAL A 849 -7.32 19.17 -9.31
CA VAL A 849 -8.44 19.89 -8.70
C VAL A 849 -9.56 20.04 -9.71
N SER A 850 -10.77 19.63 -9.31
CA SER A 850 -11.98 19.84 -10.11
C SER A 850 -13.12 20.38 -9.27
N ILE A 851 -14.02 21.08 -9.94
CA ILE A 851 -15.28 21.56 -9.40
C ILE A 851 -16.44 20.99 -10.20
N ASN A 852 -17.43 20.49 -9.50
CA ASN A 852 -18.58 19.84 -10.11
C ASN A 852 -19.86 20.29 -9.42
N LYS A 853 -20.99 20.18 -10.12
CA LYS A 853 -22.29 20.28 -9.49
C LYS A 853 -22.46 19.08 -8.55
N LEU A 854 -23.25 19.27 -7.49
CA LEU A 854 -23.55 18.20 -6.53
C LEU A 854 -24.02 16.91 -7.25
N GLY A 855 -23.37 15.78 -6.95
CA GLY A 855 -23.68 14.47 -7.55
C GLY A 855 -22.92 14.14 -8.84
N GLU A 856 -22.16 15.07 -9.43
CA GLU A 856 -21.36 14.80 -10.65
C GLU A 856 -19.87 14.57 -10.37
N GLY A 857 -19.37 14.93 -9.18
CA GLY A 857 -17.94 14.82 -8.88
C GLY A 857 -17.45 13.38 -8.72
N GLY A 858 -18.32 12.43 -8.34
CA GLY A 858 -17.97 11.01 -8.20
C GLY A 858 -17.37 10.44 -9.48
N ARG A 859 -17.99 10.73 -10.62
CA ARG A 859 -17.52 10.33 -11.95
C ARG A 859 -16.09 10.79 -12.23
N TRP A 860 -15.84 12.08 -12.03
CA TRP A 860 -14.52 12.65 -12.24
C TRP A 860 -13.48 12.03 -11.31
N ARG A 861 -13.81 11.86 -10.02
CA ARG A 861 -12.92 11.28 -9.02
C ARG A 861 -12.50 9.86 -9.41
N ARG A 862 -13.45 8.99 -9.74
CA ARG A 862 -13.15 7.58 -10.07
C ARG A 862 -12.40 7.41 -11.38
N GLU A 863 -12.82 8.12 -12.44
CA GLU A 863 -12.20 8.00 -13.76
C GLU A 863 -10.77 8.57 -13.76
N THR A 864 -10.60 9.80 -13.25
CA THR A 864 -9.31 10.49 -13.25
C THR A 864 -8.31 9.78 -12.33
N ALA A 865 -8.75 9.26 -11.18
CA ALA A 865 -7.87 8.52 -10.30
C ALA A 865 -7.28 7.27 -10.96
N GLN A 866 -8.05 6.53 -11.76
CA GLN A 866 -7.53 5.36 -12.48
C GLN A 866 -6.53 5.78 -13.58
N GLN A 867 -6.74 6.93 -14.21
CA GLN A 867 -5.79 7.50 -15.18
C GLN A 867 -4.48 7.96 -14.51
N ILE A 868 -4.55 8.51 -13.30
CA ILE A 868 -3.40 8.89 -12.46
C ILE A 868 -2.62 7.65 -12.01
N TYR A 869 -3.33 6.62 -11.55
CA TYR A 869 -2.74 5.37 -11.08
C TYR A 869 -2.00 4.63 -12.20
N SER A 870 -2.62 4.59 -13.38
CA SER A 870 -2.17 3.80 -14.51
C SER A 870 -1.91 4.70 -15.72
N PRO A 871 -0.82 5.49 -15.76
CA PRO A 871 -0.52 6.37 -16.89
C PRO A 871 -0.21 5.58 -18.18
N LEU A 872 -0.17 6.27 -19.33
CA LEU A 872 0.32 5.66 -20.57
C LEU A 872 1.79 5.27 -20.39
N LEU A 873 2.13 4.03 -20.70
CA LEU A 873 3.51 3.57 -20.77
C LEU A 873 4.09 3.99 -22.13
N MET A 874 5.28 4.59 -22.13
CA MET A 874 5.92 5.12 -23.33
C MET A 874 7.26 4.44 -23.58
N ALA A 875 7.44 3.89 -24.78
CA ALA A 875 8.70 3.30 -25.24
C ALA A 875 9.18 4.01 -26.51
N PHE A 876 10.48 4.31 -26.57
CA PHE A 876 11.11 5.13 -27.60
C PHE A 876 12.18 4.38 -28.36
N THR A 877 12.28 4.64 -29.66
CA THR A 877 13.38 4.17 -30.53
C THR A 877 13.53 5.09 -31.75
N HIS A 878 14.59 4.92 -32.54
CA HIS A 878 14.87 5.72 -33.73
C HIS A 878 14.94 4.84 -34.98
N GLU A 879 14.09 5.11 -35.97
CA GLU A 879 14.07 4.38 -37.24
C GLU A 879 13.44 5.25 -38.34
N THR A 880 13.66 4.91 -39.61
CA THR A 880 12.88 5.53 -40.68
C THR A 880 11.44 5.05 -40.64
N LYS A 881 10.50 5.98 -40.83
CA LYS A 881 9.05 5.70 -40.82
C LYS A 881 8.68 4.53 -41.75
N ASP A 882 9.21 4.52 -42.97
CA ASP A 882 8.88 3.49 -43.97
C ASP A 882 9.39 2.11 -43.55
N LYS A 883 10.61 2.03 -43.03
CA LYS A 883 11.18 0.78 -42.54
C LYS A 883 10.42 0.27 -41.32
N TRP A 884 10.05 1.16 -40.40
CA TRP A 884 9.21 0.81 -39.25
C TRP A 884 7.84 0.29 -39.68
N LYS A 885 7.10 1.04 -40.51
CA LYS A 885 5.77 0.62 -41.00
C LYS A 885 5.84 -0.71 -41.77
N ALA A 886 6.96 -1.00 -42.45
CA ALA A 886 7.16 -2.27 -43.15
C ALA A 886 7.38 -3.46 -42.19
N SER A 887 8.16 -3.28 -41.12
CA SER A 887 8.56 -4.37 -40.21
C SER A 887 7.66 -4.55 -38.99
N THR A 888 6.87 -3.53 -38.61
CA THR A 888 6.09 -3.52 -37.37
C THR A 888 4.59 -3.27 -37.56
N SER A 889 3.80 -3.75 -36.60
CA SER A 889 2.39 -3.44 -36.42
C SER A 889 2.25 -2.14 -35.62
N VAL A 890 1.98 -1.03 -36.32
CA VAL A 890 1.91 0.32 -35.73
C VAL A 890 0.78 0.52 -34.70
N GLN A 891 -0.18 -0.39 -34.68
CA GLN A 891 -1.25 -0.44 -33.70
C GLN A 891 -1.58 -1.91 -33.43
N GLY A 892 -1.95 -2.23 -32.19
CA GLY A 892 -2.41 -3.57 -31.84
C GLY A 892 -3.25 -3.57 -30.55
N TYR A 893 -4.04 -4.63 -30.39
CA TYR A 893 -5.07 -4.74 -29.38
C TYR A 893 -4.90 -6.07 -28.64
N ALA A 894 -4.91 -6.03 -27.31
CA ALA A 894 -4.94 -7.25 -26.50
C ALA A 894 -6.36 -7.84 -26.38
N MET A 895 -7.38 -6.98 -26.53
CA MET A 895 -8.80 -7.32 -26.49
C MET A 895 -9.47 -7.10 -27.84
N ASP A 896 -10.76 -7.45 -27.96
CA ASP A 896 -11.58 -7.11 -29.13
C ASP A 896 -11.51 -5.59 -29.40
N PRO A 897 -11.12 -5.15 -30.62
CA PRO A 897 -10.90 -3.73 -30.92
C PRO A 897 -12.17 -2.87 -30.87
N LEU A 898 -13.36 -3.49 -30.88
CA LEU A 898 -14.65 -2.80 -30.74
C LEU A 898 -15.20 -2.85 -29.32
N TYR A 899 -14.43 -3.40 -28.37
CA TYR A 899 -14.85 -3.55 -26.98
C TYR A 899 -14.07 -2.62 -26.06
N ALA A 900 -14.79 -1.99 -25.14
CA ALA A 900 -14.25 -1.26 -24.00
C ALA A 900 -15.02 -1.70 -22.76
N PHE A 901 -14.37 -1.69 -21.60
CA PHE A 901 -15.06 -1.96 -20.35
C PHE A 901 -16.09 -0.86 -20.06
N PRO A 902 -17.17 -1.21 -19.34
CA PRO A 902 -18.02 -0.21 -18.70
C PRO A 902 -17.17 0.77 -17.86
N PRO A 903 -17.47 2.08 -17.85
CA PRO A 903 -16.69 3.08 -17.10
C PRO A 903 -16.66 2.86 -15.58
N ASN A 904 -17.53 2.01 -15.05
CA ASN A 904 -17.57 1.61 -13.65
C ASN A 904 -16.73 0.37 -13.31
N ILE A 905 -16.10 -0.28 -14.29
CA ILE A 905 -15.25 -1.47 -14.06
C ILE A 905 -13.80 -1.22 -14.48
N ALA A 906 -12.86 -1.50 -13.58
CA ALA A 906 -11.43 -1.48 -13.82
C ALA A 906 -10.82 -2.90 -13.86
N LEU A 907 -9.82 -3.10 -14.71
CA LEU A 907 -8.96 -4.29 -14.73
C LEU A 907 -7.80 -4.07 -13.76
N LEU A 908 -7.82 -4.76 -12.61
CA LEU A 908 -6.81 -4.54 -11.56
C LEU A 908 -5.59 -5.46 -11.71
N THR A 909 -5.83 -6.72 -12.02
CA THR A 909 -4.78 -7.74 -12.14
C THR A 909 -5.00 -8.52 -13.41
N LEU A 910 -3.95 -8.64 -14.22
CA LEU A 910 -3.83 -9.62 -15.30
C LEU A 910 -2.40 -10.15 -15.26
N HIS A 911 -2.23 -11.36 -14.73
CA HIS A 911 -0.92 -11.90 -14.39
C HIS A 911 -0.85 -13.39 -14.72
N GLN A 912 0.17 -13.80 -15.47
CA GLN A 912 0.45 -15.20 -15.71
C GLN A 912 1.28 -15.79 -14.56
N LEU A 913 0.73 -16.82 -13.89
CA LEU A 913 1.39 -17.54 -12.81
C LEU A 913 2.36 -18.59 -13.37
N ASP A 914 3.29 -19.08 -12.54
CA ASP A 914 4.33 -20.04 -12.95
C ASP A 914 3.79 -21.38 -13.48
N GLN A 915 2.61 -21.78 -12.99
CA GLN A 915 1.92 -23.01 -13.43
C GLN A 915 1.18 -22.85 -14.77
N GLY A 916 1.22 -21.64 -15.37
CA GLY A 916 0.57 -21.32 -16.64
C GLY A 916 -0.87 -20.79 -16.51
N ASP A 917 -1.48 -20.89 -15.33
CA ASP A 917 -2.75 -20.27 -14.99
C ASP A 917 -2.63 -18.73 -15.03
N VAL A 918 -3.75 -18.07 -15.32
CA VAL A 918 -3.80 -16.60 -15.43
C VAL A 918 -4.74 -16.04 -14.39
N LEU A 919 -4.19 -15.22 -13.51
CA LEU A 919 -4.93 -14.49 -12.49
C LEU A 919 -5.54 -13.21 -13.08
N LEU A 920 -6.86 -13.10 -12.95
CA LEU A 920 -7.66 -11.95 -13.38
C LEU A 920 -8.39 -11.35 -12.18
N ARG A 921 -8.33 -10.02 -12.03
CA ARG A 921 -9.19 -9.28 -11.09
C ARG A 921 -9.89 -8.13 -11.77
N LEU A 922 -11.21 -8.06 -11.53
CA LEU A 922 -12.08 -6.99 -12.00
C LEU A 922 -12.67 -6.29 -10.79
N ALA A 923 -12.72 -4.96 -10.81
CA ALA A 923 -13.27 -4.18 -9.71
C ALA A 923 -14.27 -3.15 -10.18
N HIS A 924 -15.39 -3.07 -9.46
CA HIS A 924 -16.30 -1.94 -9.55
C HIS A 924 -15.73 -0.77 -8.75
N VAL A 925 -15.54 0.38 -9.40
CA VAL A 925 -14.80 1.52 -8.80
C VAL A 925 -15.70 2.50 -8.04
N TYR A 926 -17.01 2.45 -8.23
CA TYR A 926 -17.97 3.32 -7.53
C TYR A 926 -18.61 2.63 -6.33
N GLU A 927 -18.89 3.42 -5.29
CA GLU A 927 -19.75 3.04 -4.17
C GLU A 927 -21.21 2.98 -4.58
N ALA A 928 -22.04 2.31 -3.76
CA ALA A 928 -23.48 2.42 -3.92
C ALA A 928 -23.89 3.89 -3.80
N GLU A 929 -24.81 4.33 -4.66
CA GLU A 929 -25.39 5.68 -4.65
C GLU A 929 -24.41 6.85 -4.93
N GLU A 930 -23.16 6.57 -5.31
CA GLU A 930 -22.16 7.61 -5.62
C GLU A 930 -22.43 8.35 -6.94
N ASP A 931 -22.85 7.64 -7.99
CA ASP A 931 -23.19 8.18 -9.31
C ASP A 931 -24.48 7.54 -9.85
N GLY A 932 -25.40 8.35 -10.36
CA GLY A 932 -26.73 7.90 -10.80
C GLY A 932 -26.73 6.95 -11.99
N ASP A 933 -25.66 6.91 -12.80
CA ASP A 933 -25.52 6.04 -13.97
C ASP A 933 -24.59 4.86 -13.69
N TYR A 934 -23.52 5.10 -12.94
CA TYR A 934 -22.40 4.16 -12.78
C TYR A 934 -22.40 3.37 -11.47
N SER A 935 -23.15 3.78 -10.44
CA SER A 935 -23.38 2.98 -9.24
C SER A 935 -24.45 1.90 -9.45
N LYS A 936 -24.30 1.08 -10.49
CA LYS A 936 -25.24 0.02 -10.92
C LYS A 936 -24.47 -1.24 -11.32
N LEU A 937 -25.18 -2.38 -11.43
CA LEU A 937 -24.59 -3.61 -11.98
C LEU A 937 -23.98 -3.36 -13.35
N ALA A 938 -22.76 -3.87 -13.55
CA ALA A 938 -22.08 -3.85 -14.83
C ALA A 938 -21.54 -5.22 -15.21
N LYS A 939 -21.38 -5.45 -16.51
CA LYS A 939 -21.00 -6.74 -17.08
C LYS A 939 -19.70 -6.65 -17.88
N VAL A 940 -18.84 -7.64 -17.72
CA VAL A 940 -17.61 -7.82 -18.50
C VAL A 940 -17.68 -9.13 -19.28
N GLU A 941 -17.46 -9.07 -20.58
CA GLU A 941 -17.47 -10.22 -21.48
C GLU A 941 -16.03 -10.76 -21.64
N LEU A 942 -15.71 -11.88 -20.98
CA LEU A 942 -14.35 -12.43 -20.98
C LEU A 942 -13.91 -12.89 -22.39
N LYS A 943 -14.86 -13.34 -23.24
CA LYS A 943 -14.58 -13.68 -24.64
C LYS A 943 -14.05 -12.48 -25.44
N LYS A 944 -14.57 -11.28 -25.18
CA LYS A 944 -14.11 -10.04 -25.83
C LYS A 944 -12.81 -9.54 -25.21
N LEU A 945 -12.65 -9.66 -23.90
CA LEU A 945 -11.38 -9.34 -23.22
C LEU A 945 -10.21 -10.20 -23.77
N PHE A 946 -10.44 -11.50 -23.98
CA PHE A 946 -9.43 -12.43 -24.45
C PHE A 946 -9.65 -12.88 -25.90
N SER A 947 -10.04 -11.97 -26.80
CA SER A 947 -10.37 -12.29 -28.20
C SER A 947 -9.24 -13.01 -28.95
N GLY A 948 -7.98 -12.81 -28.54
CA GLY A 948 -6.79 -13.46 -29.08
C GLY A 948 -6.58 -14.92 -28.64
N LYS A 949 -7.17 -15.37 -27.52
CA LYS A 949 -6.98 -16.71 -26.93
C LYS A 949 -8.31 -17.45 -26.77
N ILE A 950 -8.29 -18.76 -26.57
CA ILE A 950 -9.51 -19.55 -26.26
C ILE A 950 -9.46 -19.91 -24.79
N ILE A 951 -10.42 -19.41 -24.01
CA ILE A 951 -10.60 -19.74 -22.61
C ILE A 951 -11.11 -21.17 -22.50
N LYS A 952 -10.37 -22.04 -21.82
CA LYS A 952 -10.75 -23.43 -21.53
C LYS A 952 -11.54 -23.54 -20.23
N GLU A 953 -11.04 -22.86 -19.21
CA GLU A 953 -11.57 -22.94 -17.85
C GLU A 953 -11.51 -21.56 -17.20
N VAL A 954 -12.51 -21.29 -16.38
CA VAL A 954 -12.58 -20.12 -15.50
C VAL A 954 -13.05 -20.59 -14.13
N LYS A 955 -12.25 -20.33 -13.09
CA LYS A 955 -12.58 -20.58 -11.70
C LYS A 955 -12.65 -19.26 -10.96
N GLU A 956 -13.75 -19.01 -10.26
CA GLU A 956 -13.85 -17.86 -9.36
C GLU A 956 -13.20 -18.22 -8.02
N MET A 957 -12.38 -17.32 -7.50
CA MET A 957 -11.53 -17.55 -6.35
C MET A 957 -11.76 -16.50 -5.26
N SER A 958 -11.23 -16.76 -4.06
CA SER A 958 -11.02 -15.77 -3.01
C SER A 958 -10.18 -14.59 -3.51
N LEU A 959 -10.19 -13.48 -2.78
CA LEU A 959 -9.45 -12.27 -3.18
C LEU A 959 -7.94 -12.54 -3.39
N ALA A 960 -7.33 -13.38 -2.53
CA ALA A 960 -5.94 -13.83 -2.63
C ALA A 960 -5.68 -14.93 -3.68
N ALA A 961 -6.73 -15.45 -4.33
CA ALA A 961 -6.67 -16.53 -5.33
C ALA A 961 -6.16 -17.88 -4.79
N THR A 962 -6.47 -18.22 -3.54
CA THR A 962 -6.05 -19.47 -2.88
C THR A 962 -7.17 -20.46 -2.62
N GLN A 963 -8.42 -20.01 -2.58
CA GLN A 963 -9.60 -20.83 -2.33
C GLN A 963 -10.62 -20.60 -3.44
N GLU A 964 -11.30 -21.64 -3.93
CA GLU A 964 -12.43 -21.46 -4.84
C GLU A 964 -13.57 -20.74 -4.09
N LYS A 965 -14.21 -19.75 -4.72
CA LYS A 965 -15.15 -18.83 -4.04
C LYS A 965 -16.36 -19.56 -3.45
N ASP A 966 -16.84 -20.60 -4.10
CA ASP A 966 -17.95 -21.46 -3.65
C ASP A 966 -17.55 -22.46 -2.55
N LYS A 967 -16.25 -22.72 -2.37
CA LYS A 967 -15.68 -23.58 -1.33
C LYS A 967 -15.15 -22.80 -0.12
N MET A 968 -15.15 -21.47 -0.16
CA MET A 968 -14.79 -20.66 1.00
C MET A 968 -15.72 -21.02 2.16
N LYS A 969 -15.13 -21.23 3.35
CA LYS A 969 -15.88 -21.60 4.56
C LYS A 969 -17.03 -20.62 4.80
N GLU A 970 -18.18 -21.14 5.25
CA GLU A 970 -19.28 -20.28 5.68
C GLU A 970 -18.78 -19.28 6.74
N LYS A 971 -19.11 -18.00 6.56
CA LYS A 971 -18.72 -16.94 7.49
C LYS A 971 -19.28 -17.26 8.88
N MET A 972 -18.46 -17.07 9.91
CA MET A 972 -18.88 -17.24 11.29
C MET A 972 -20.13 -16.40 11.60
N LYS A 973 -21.08 -16.98 12.34
CA LYS A 973 -22.31 -16.31 12.75
C LYS A 973 -22.09 -15.67 14.12
N TRP A 974 -22.46 -14.40 14.25
CA TRP A 974 -22.23 -13.61 15.45
C TRP A 974 -23.52 -12.96 15.92
N LYS A 975 -23.73 -12.92 17.24
CA LYS A 975 -24.77 -12.09 17.86
C LYS A 975 -24.22 -10.69 18.00
N VAL A 976 -24.83 -9.72 17.33
CA VAL A 976 -24.39 -8.32 17.34
C VAL A 976 -25.44 -7.49 18.06
N GLU A 977 -25.01 -6.56 18.90
CA GLU A 977 -25.89 -5.56 19.50
C GLU A 977 -26.62 -4.83 18.37
N THR A 978 -27.95 -4.93 18.34
CA THR A 978 -28.78 -4.46 17.23
C THR A 978 -28.60 -2.97 17.00
N ASP A 979 -28.49 -2.58 15.73
CA ASP A 979 -29.09 -1.34 15.25
C ASP A 979 -30.49 -1.68 14.69
N PRO A 980 -31.59 -1.28 15.36
CA PRO A 980 -32.95 -1.43 14.84
C PRO A 980 -33.19 -0.75 13.49
N GLN A 981 -32.28 0.10 13.00
CA GLN A 981 -32.42 0.83 11.73
C GLN A 981 -31.69 0.21 10.52
N GLN A 982 -30.97 -0.91 10.67
CA GLN A 982 -30.25 -1.57 9.56
C GLN A 982 -30.76 -2.98 9.23
N ALA A 983 -32.07 -3.17 9.19
CA ALA A 983 -32.66 -4.21 8.34
C ALA A 983 -32.64 -3.75 6.87
N SER A 984 -31.45 -3.44 6.32
CA SER A 984 -31.34 -3.15 4.90
C SER A 984 -31.51 -4.45 4.11
N SER A 985 -32.14 -4.33 2.94
CA SER A 985 -32.14 -5.40 1.94
C SER A 985 -30.72 -5.94 1.75
N PRO A 986 -30.54 -7.25 1.49
CA PRO A 986 -29.22 -7.82 1.26
C PRO A 986 -28.45 -6.96 0.24
N PRO A 987 -27.16 -6.67 0.50
CA PRO A 987 -26.39 -5.80 -0.36
C PRO A 987 -26.39 -6.36 -1.78
N LEU A 988 -26.46 -5.47 -2.75
CA LEU A 988 -26.42 -5.85 -4.16
C LEU A 988 -25.09 -6.55 -4.44
N ARG A 989 -25.16 -7.77 -4.99
CA ARG A 989 -24.02 -8.58 -5.40
C ARG A 989 -24.15 -8.94 -6.88
N GLY A 990 -23.03 -9.05 -7.59
CA GLY A 990 -23.02 -9.58 -8.94
C GLY A 990 -23.47 -11.05 -8.97
N GLY A 991 -24.20 -11.46 -10.00
CA GLY A 991 -24.60 -12.85 -10.18
C GLY A 991 -23.41 -13.82 -10.36
N PRO A 992 -23.65 -15.14 -10.25
CA PRO A 992 -22.64 -16.15 -10.55
C PRO A 992 -22.10 -15.99 -11.97
N LEU A 993 -20.85 -16.39 -12.21
CA LEU A 993 -20.25 -16.38 -13.55
C LEU A 993 -21.14 -17.18 -14.53
N ASP A 994 -21.60 -16.53 -15.61
CA ASP A 994 -22.23 -17.25 -16.72
C ASP A 994 -21.14 -18.02 -17.47
N LYS A 995 -20.98 -19.31 -17.16
CA LYS A 995 -19.94 -20.16 -17.77
C LYS A 995 -20.14 -20.38 -19.28
N SER A 996 -21.37 -20.22 -19.78
CA SER A 996 -21.69 -20.45 -21.19
C SER A 996 -21.37 -19.21 -22.05
N ALA A 997 -21.79 -18.04 -21.58
CA ALA A 997 -21.51 -16.76 -22.22
C ALA A 997 -20.10 -16.25 -21.89
N LEU A 998 -19.53 -16.67 -20.77
CA LEU A 998 -18.31 -16.16 -20.13
C LEU A 998 -18.45 -14.66 -19.79
N VAL A 999 -19.51 -14.34 -19.06
CA VAL A 999 -19.85 -12.98 -18.63
C VAL A 999 -19.78 -12.88 -17.12
N VAL A 1000 -19.04 -11.88 -16.63
CA VAL A 1000 -18.91 -11.54 -15.21
C VAL A 1000 -19.76 -10.32 -14.93
N GLU A 1001 -20.63 -10.41 -13.92
CA GLU A 1001 -21.38 -9.27 -13.41
C GLU A 1001 -20.76 -8.76 -12.11
N LEU A 1002 -20.65 -7.43 -11.93
CA LEU A 1002 -20.13 -6.80 -10.73
C LEU A 1002 -21.10 -5.73 -10.23
N ALA A 1003 -21.36 -5.74 -8.93
CA ALA A 1003 -22.08 -4.69 -8.22
C ALA A 1003 -21.12 -3.63 -7.67
N PRO A 1004 -21.64 -2.46 -7.21
CA PRO A 1004 -20.83 -1.44 -6.56
C PRO A 1004 -19.86 -1.98 -5.50
N MET A 1005 -18.64 -1.43 -5.49
CA MET A 1005 -17.50 -1.84 -4.66
C MET A 1005 -17.00 -3.30 -4.79
N GLU A 1006 -17.60 -4.16 -5.62
CA GLU A 1006 -17.14 -5.55 -5.72
C GLU A 1006 -15.78 -5.67 -6.39
N ILE A 1007 -14.97 -6.62 -5.90
CA ILE A 1007 -13.80 -7.13 -6.60
C ILE A 1007 -14.01 -8.63 -6.78
N ARG A 1008 -13.94 -9.10 -8.03
CA ARG A 1008 -14.04 -10.52 -8.36
C ARG A 1008 -12.72 -11.02 -8.92
N THR A 1009 -12.28 -12.16 -8.41
CA THR A 1009 -10.98 -12.77 -8.72
C THR A 1009 -11.18 -14.10 -9.42
N PHE A 1010 -10.43 -14.34 -10.49
CA PHE A 1010 -10.55 -15.55 -11.31
C PHE A 1010 -9.18 -16.13 -11.65
N LEU A 1011 -9.11 -17.46 -11.74
CA LEU A 1011 -8.04 -18.18 -12.41
C LEU A 1011 -8.56 -18.70 -13.76
N LEU A 1012 -7.80 -18.43 -14.83
CA LEU A 1012 -8.15 -18.80 -16.19
C LEU A 1012 -7.09 -19.73 -16.79
N GLN A 1013 -7.56 -20.69 -17.58
CA GLN A 1013 -6.71 -21.52 -18.43
C GLN A 1013 -7.03 -21.30 -19.91
N PHE A 1014 -6.00 -21.33 -20.76
CA PHE A 1014 -6.14 -21.07 -22.19
C PHE A 1014 -5.74 -22.28 -23.06
N SER A 1015 -6.29 -22.36 -24.27
CA SER A 1015 -5.80 -23.24 -25.35
C SER A 1015 -4.97 -22.45 -26.35
N GLN A 1016 -4.01 -23.13 -26.98
CA GLN A 1016 -3.43 -22.64 -28.24
C GLN A 1016 -4.51 -22.66 -29.33
N LYS A 1017 -4.76 -21.52 -29.99
CA LYS A 1017 -5.57 -21.50 -31.20
C LYS A 1017 -4.87 -22.34 -32.29
N PRO A 1018 -5.55 -23.27 -32.98
CA PRO A 1018 -4.94 -23.97 -34.11
C PRO A 1018 -4.56 -22.92 -35.18
N ARG A 1019 -3.28 -22.89 -35.57
CA ARG A 1019 -2.82 -22.07 -36.69
C ARG A 1019 -3.55 -22.53 -37.95
N THR A 1020 -4.55 -21.77 -38.41
CA THR A 1020 -5.12 -21.97 -39.75
C THR A 1020 -4.04 -21.67 -40.79
N ILE A 1021 -3.41 -22.71 -41.30
CA ILE A 1021 -2.61 -22.66 -42.52
C ILE A 1021 -3.59 -22.27 -43.63
N ARG A 1022 -3.56 -21.02 -44.08
CA ARG A 1022 -4.16 -20.62 -45.37
C ARG A 1022 -3.43 -21.40 -46.46
N ARG A 1023 -3.89 -22.62 -46.78
CA ARG A 1023 -3.51 -23.31 -48.01
C ARG A 1023 -3.98 -22.43 -49.16
N ARG A 1024 -3.05 -21.73 -49.82
CA ARG A 1024 -3.25 -21.19 -51.16
C ARG A 1024 -3.73 -22.34 -52.05
N ARG A 1025 -5.01 -22.34 -52.43
CA ARG A 1025 -5.47 -23.17 -53.56
C ARG A 1025 -4.72 -22.66 -54.79
N LYS A 1026 -3.72 -23.42 -55.25
CA LYS A 1026 -3.24 -23.32 -56.63
C LYS A 1026 -4.42 -23.75 -57.51
N LEU A 1027 -4.99 -22.83 -58.27
CA LEU A 1027 -5.68 -23.19 -59.51
C LEU A 1027 -4.64 -23.89 -60.39
N ILE A 1028 -4.83 -25.17 -60.64
CA ILE A 1028 -4.19 -25.86 -61.75
C ILE A 1028 -5.23 -25.87 -62.86
N LEU A 1029 -4.90 -25.20 -63.97
CA LEU A 1029 -5.58 -25.36 -65.25
C LEU A 1029 -5.21 -26.74 -65.82
N CYS A 1030 -6.19 -27.63 -65.88
CA CYS A 1030 -6.48 -28.56 -66.98
C CYS A 1030 -7.93 -29.00 -66.82
#